data_AF-A0A6J3AH77-F1
#
_entry.id   AF-A0A6J3AH77-F1
#
_cell.length_a   1.000
_cell.length_b   1.000
_cell.length_c   1.000
_cell.angle_alpha   90.00
_cell.angle_beta   90.00
_cell.angle_gamma   90.00
#
_symmetry.space_group_name_H-M   'P 1'
#
loop_
_entity.id
_entity.type
_entity.pdbx_description
1 polymer ?
#
loop_
_entity_poly.entity_id
_entity_poly.type
_entity_poly.pdbx_seq_one_letter_code
_entity_poly.pdbx_strand_id
1 'polypeptide(L)'
;MRAPGRSCQNKGDLAMEALLEGIQNRGRDGGFLTSCEAELQELMKQIDIMVAHKKSEWEGQTHALETCLDIREQELKALRSQLDMKHKEVGMLRQQLEGHEKVKQEMAMEYKQELKKLQEELGRLKRSYEKLQKKHIRDFRGNTKNHREDRSEIERLTGKIEAQLANRKQKLESVELSSQSEIQHLSSKLERANDTICANELEIERLTMRVNDLVGTNMAVMQEQRQKEERLRESEKLLEVLQEEKRELKAALQTQENFIHEARIQKEKLQAKLKATDSQHTVETIRSLEESQAEKRYASQGQGDLENVLSRLDFTHASEELLQAEVTRLEGSLESVSATCKQLSQELMEKYEELKKMEVHNNEYRAEIKKLKEQILQAEQSYSSVLEGMKMEISQLTRELHQRDITIASTKSSSSDMEKRLKAEIQKAEEKDVEHKETLGQLESLKLENRHLSEMVMKLELGLHEAKEISLADLQENYIEALNKLVSENQQLQKDLMDTRTQLEISTQMCKKNRDRIFKPIHSRVPEFKNMEFKPAHGQHRHDGMKTEHYKAGLHSPRGRASDSVGPTATGLSSPSHEISPCCSTISLPSNFLCKTHSVTSVLDTNETNFSDSVSESINDQEDFVSSCPLALSPLGSIATRFLEEEELRSHHILERLDAHIEELKRESEKTVKQFTALK
;
A
#
# COMPACT_ATOMS: atom_id res chain seq x y z
N MET A 1 -6.26 -9.27 51.29
CA MET A 1 -6.78 -9.28 52.68
C MET A 1 -8.04 -8.43 52.73
N ARG A 2 -9.21 -9.00 53.02
CA ARG A 2 -10.44 -8.27 53.38
C ARG A 2 -10.85 -8.78 54.77
N ALA A 3 -11.25 -7.88 55.67
CA ALA A 3 -11.52 -8.22 57.07
C ALA A 3 -12.82 -9.03 57.22
N PRO A 4 -12.95 -9.88 58.25
CA PRO A 4 -14.20 -10.58 58.52
C PRO A 4 -15.27 -9.59 59.00
N GLY A 5 -16.47 -9.69 58.44
CA GLY A 5 -17.61 -8.88 58.86
C GLY A 5 -17.94 -9.14 60.33
N ARG A 6 -17.97 -8.07 61.14
CA ARG A 6 -18.45 -8.17 62.52
C ARG A 6 -19.96 -8.36 62.48
N SER A 7 -20.42 -9.48 63.04
CA SER A 7 -21.81 -9.61 63.47
C SER A 7 -22.09 -8.58 64.57
N CYS A 8 -22.70 -7.46 64.19
CA CYS A 8 -23.29 -6.51 65.13
C CYS A 8 -24.62 -7.09 65.58
N GLN A 9 -24.62 -7.91 66.64
CA GLN A 9 -25.84 -8.43 67.23
C GLN A 9 -26.76 -7.29 67.68
N ASN A 10 -28.02 -7.33 67.24
CA ASN A 10 -29.01 -6.26 67.42
C ASN A 10 -29.45 -6.13 68.88
N LYS A 11 -28.66 -5.40 69.68
CA LYS A 11 -29.07 -4.94 71.02
C LYS A 11 -30.23 -3.94 70.99
N GLY A 12 -30.49 -3.31 69.83
CA GLY A 12 -31.64 -2.44 69.61
C GLY A 12 -32.94 -3.23 69.47
N ASP A 13 -32.97 -4.23 68.58
CA ASP A 13 -34.19 -5.00 68.28
C ASP A 13 -34.70 -5.76 69.52
N LEU A 14 -33.81 -6.42 70.28
CA LEU A 14 -34.18 -7.10 71.53
C LEU A 14 -34.76 -6.15 72.59
N ALA A 15 -34.33 -4.88 72.63
CA ALA A 15 -34.90 -3.89 73.52
C ALA A 15 -36.26 -3.34 73.02
N MET A 16 -36.45 -3.33 71.69
CA MET A 16 -37.70 -2.92 71.05
C MET A 16 -38.78 -4.01 71.15
N GLU A 17 -38.43 -5.28 70.94
CA GLU A 17 -39.32 -6.43 71.18
C GLU A 17 -39.78 -6.49 72.64
N ALA A 18 -38.87 -6.34 73.61
CA ALA A 18 -39.23 -6.33 75.03
C ALA A 18 -40.18 -5.17 75.43
N LEU A 19 -40.07 -4.01 74.75
CA LEU A 19 -41.00 -2.89 74.94
C LEU A 19 -42.37 -3.15 74.28
N LEU A 20 -42.39 -3.72 73.08
CA LEU A 20 -43.63 -4.08 72.37
C LEU A 20 -44.40 -5.19 73.10
N GLU A 21 -43.70 -6.19 73.62
CA GLU A 21 -44.28 -7.27 74.44
C GLU A 21 -44.81 -6.73 75.78
N GLY A 22 -44.13 -5.74 76.38
CA GLY A 22 -44.61 -5.03 77.57
C GLY A 22 -45.88 -4.20 77.34
N ILE A 23 -46.11 -3.71 76.12
CA ILE A 23 -47.32 -2.97 75.73
C ILE A 23 -48.46 -3.94 75.39
N GLN A 24 -48.20 -5.01 74.61
CA GLN A 24 -49.22 -6.02 74.29
C GLN A 24 -49.75 -6.73 75.55
N ASN A 25 -48.91 -6.99 76.54
CA ASN A 25 -49.34 -7.64 77.77
C ASN A 25 -50.18 -6.75 78.71
N ARG A 26 -50.19 -5.43 78.53
CA ARG A 26 -51.13 -4.53 79.24
C ARG A 26 -52.54 -4.50 78.64
N GLY A 27 -52.73 -4.97 77.41
CA GLY A 27 -54.02 -4.95 76.72
C GLY A 27 -54.97 -6.11 77.04
N ARG A 28 -54.58 -7.06 77.91
CA ARG A 28 -55.40 -8.25 78.23
C ARG A 28 -56.40 -8.08 79.37
N ASP A 29 -56.27 -7.05 80.20
CA ASP A 29 -57.25 -6.74 81.25
C ASP A 29 -58.29 -5.74 80.72
N GLY A 30 -59.56 -6.16 80.69
CA GLY A 30 -60.64 -5.50 79.96
C GLY A 30 -61.12 -4.17 80.55
N GLY A 31 -60.36 -3.10 80.32
CA GLY A 31 -60.81 -1.71 80.49
C GLY A 31 -61.30 -1.10 79.18
N PHE A 32 -62.46 -0.44 79.20
CA PHE A 32 -62.91 0.39 78.08
C PHE A 32 -61.95 1.58 77.91
N LEU A 33 -61.15 1.58 76.84
CA LEU A 33 -60.28 2.70 76.49
C LEU A 33 -61.13 3.97 76.29
N THR A 34 -60.70 5.09 76.88
CA THR A 34 -61.27 6.41 76.57
C THR A 34 -60.90 6.81 75.14
N SER A 35 -61.73 7.58 74.41
CA SER A 35 -61.50 7.78 72.97
C SER A 35 -60.12 8.37 72.66
N CYS A 36 -59.63 9.31 73.48
CA CYS A 36 -58.30 9.88 73.33
C CYS A 36 -57.17 8.84 73.43
N GLU A 37 -57.32 7.76 74.20
CA GLU A 37 -56.29 6.72 74.30
C GLU A 37 -56.27 5.82 73.06
N ALA A 38 -57.45 5.51 72.50
CA ALA A 38 -57.56 4.80 71.23
C ALA A 38 -57.06 5.65 70.04
N GLU A 39 -57.38 6.94 70.02
CA GLU A 39 -56.89 7.90 69.02
C GLU A 39 -55.35 8.00 69.05
N LEU A 40 -54.74 8.01 70.24
CA LEU A 40 -53.29 8.12 70.40
C LEU A 40 -52.56 6.81 70.04
N GLN A 41 -53.15 5.64 70.33
CA GLN A 41 -52.65 4.34 69.88
C GLN A 41 -52.69 4.21 68.35
N GLU A 42 -53.78 4.63 67.69
CA GLU A 42 -53.89 4.59 66.23
C GLU A 42 -52.91 5.58 65.58
N LEU A 43 -52.67 6.75 66.17
CA LEU A 43 -51.68 7.72 65.67
C LEU A 43 -50.24 7.20 65.84
N MET A 44 -49.90 6.53 66.94
CA MET A 44 -48.62 5.83 67.08
C MET A 44 -48.44 4.75 66.01
N LYS A 45 -49.45 3.91 65.79
CA LYS A 45 -49.44 2.87 64.76
C LYS A 45 -49.27 3.44 63.35
N GLN A 46 -49.85 4.61 63.05
CA GLN A 46 -49.63 5.30 61.78
C GLN A 46 -48.19 5.84 61.65
N ILE A 47 -47.59 6.33 62.74
CA ILE A 47 -46.17 6.70 62.77
C ILE A 47 -45.28 5.47 62.53
N ASP A 48 -45.55 4.35 63.20
CA ASP A 48 -44.77 3.12 63.04
C ASP A 48 -44.82 2.59 61.61
N ILE A 49 -46.01 2.58 60.99
CA ILE A 49 -46.19 2.21 59.57
C ILE A 49 -45.43 3.17 58.65
N MET A 50 -45.49 4.49 58.91
CA MET A 50 -44.79 5.49 58.12
C MET A 50 -43.26 5.36 58.25
N VAL A 51 -42.75 5.13 59.46
CA VAL A 51 -41.32 4.93 59.74
C VAL A 51 -40.83 3.64 59.12
N ALA A 52 -41.58 2.54 59.23
CA ALA A 52 -41.26 1.26 58.58
C ALA A 52 -41.24 1.39 57.05
N HIS A 53 -42.23 2.07 56.45
CA HIS A 53 -42.26 2.36 55.02
C HIS A 53 -41.05 3.19 54.59
N LYS A 54 -40.73 4.30 55.30
CA LYS A 54 -39.57 5.14 54.97
C LYS A 54 -38.25 4.41 55.17
N LYS A 55 -38.12 3.58 56.20
CA LYS A 55 -36.95 2.71 56.40
C LYS A 55 -36.77 1.75 55.22
N SER A 56 -37.83 1.05 54.82
CA SER A 56 -37.80 0.13 53.68
C SER A 56 -37.48 0.84 52.34
N GLU A 57 -38.01 2.04 52.13
CA GLU A 57 -37.71 2.89 50.96
C GLU A 57 -36.22 3.30 50.93
N TRP A 58 -35.65 3.70 52.07
CA TRP A 58 -34.24 4.08 52.19
C TRP A 58 -33.30 2.88 52.08
N GLU A 59 -33.68 1.73 52.65
CA GLU A 59 -32.95 0.47 52.50
C GLU A 59 -32.95 0.05 51.02
N GLY A 60 -34.10 0.09 50.34
CA GLY A 60 -34.19 -0.20 48.90
C GLY A 60 -33.34 0.73 48.03
N GLN A 61 -33.36 2.04 48.31
CA GLN A 61 -32.50 3.02 47.63
C GLN A 61 -31.01 2.76 47.89
N THR A 62 -30.64 2.39 49.12
CA THR A 62 -29.25 2.10 49.50
C THR A 62 -28.74 0.86 48.77
N HIS A 63 -29.48 -0.25 48.78
CA HIS A 63 -29.12 -1.48 48.07
C HIS A 63 -29.03 -1.26 46.54
N ALA A 64 -29.90 -0.43 45.97
CA ALA A 64 -29.85 -0.09 44.55
C ALA A 64 -28.58 0.73 44.20
N LEU A 65 -28.18 1.67 45.06
CA LEU A 65 -26.94 2.44 44.88
C LEU A 65 -25.70 1.57 45.07
N GLU A 66 -25.67 0.69 46.08
CA GLU A 66 -24.57 -0.27 46.28
C GLU A 66 -24.42 -1.20 45.08
N THR A 67 -25.51 -1.78 44.58
CA THR A 67 -25.51 -2.63 43.37
C THR A 67 -25.00 -1.86 42.15
N CYS A 68 -25.40 -0.59 41.99
CA CYS A 68 -24.91 0.26 40.90
C CYS A 68 -23.41 0.55 41.03
N LEU A 69 -22.92 0.80 42.24
CA LEU A 69 -21.50 1.04 42.52
C LEU A 69 -20.65 -0.20 42.25
N ASP A 70 -21.10 -1.38 42.69
CA ASP A 70 -20.42 -2.66 42.41
C ASP A 70 -20.31 -2.94 40.89
N ILE A 71 -21.37 -2.67 40.12
CA ILE A 71 -21.35 -2.77 38.65
C ILE A 71 -20.30 -1.79 38.07
N ARG A 72 -20.28 -0.54 38.51
CA ARG A 72 -19.29 0.46 38.06
C ARG A 72 -17.85 0.09 38.45
N GLU A 73 -17.62 -0.50 39.61
CA GLU A 73 -16.28 -0.96 40.02
C GLU A 73 -15.81 -2.13 39.15
N GLN A 74 -16.71 -3.05 38.77
CA GLN A 74 -16.43 -4.13 37.83
C GLN A 74 -16.13 -3.61 36.42
N GLU A 75 -16.93 -2.67 35.89
CA GLU A 75 -16.67 -2.00 34.61
C GLU A 75 -15.28 -1.32 34.59
N LEU A 76 -14.95 -0.54 35.63
CA LEU A 76 -13.65 0.12 35.76
C LEU A 76 -12.49 -0.89 35.82
N LYS A 77 -12.68 -2.04 36.48
CA LYS A 77 -11.68 -3.11 36.54
C LYS A 77 -11.49 -3.78 35.18
N ALA A 78 -12.57 -3.99 34.41
CA ALA A 78 -12.48 -4.51 33.05
C ALA A 78 -11.75 -3.54 32.12
N LEU A 79 -12.12 -2.24 32.14
CA LEU A 79 -11.48 -1.20 31.34
C LEU A 79 -9.99 -1.01 31.66
N ARG A 80 -9.60 -1.04 32.94
CA ARG A 80 -8.17 -1.05 33.35
C ARG A 80 -7.42 -2.25 32.79
N SER A 81 -8.03 -3.44 32.86
CA SER A 81 -7.42 -4.68 32.33
C SER A 81 -7.23 -4.61 30.81
N GLN A 82 -8.20 -4.05 30.08
CA GLN A 82 -8.12 -3.81 28.64
C GLN A 82 -7.06 -2.77 28.28
N LEU A 83 -6.94 -1.70 29.08
CA LEU A 83 -5.92 -0.66 28.92
C LEU A 83 -4.49 -1.22 29.13
N ASP A 84 -4.29 -2.10 30.11
CA ASP A 84 -3.01 -2.79 30.34
C ASP A 84 -2.64 -3.72 29.18
N MET A 85 -3.62 -4.42 28.59
CA MET A 85 -3.40 -5.22 27.37
C MET A 85 -2.96 -4.32 26.19
N LYS A 86 -3.64 -3.18 25.99
CA LYS A 86 -3.29 -2.24 24.92
C LYS A 86 -1.91 -1.59 25.13
N HIS A 87 -1.50 -1.31 26.37
CA HIS A 87 -0.14 -0.85 26.66
C HIS A 87 0.93 -1.91 26.30
N LYS A 88 0.67 -3.19 26.59
CA LYS A 88 1.58 -4.29 26.20
C LYS A 88 1.69 -4.44 24.68
N GLU A 89 0.56 -4.36 23.98
CA GLU A 89 0.49 -4.39 22.51
C GLU A 89 1.29 -3.22 21.89
N VAL A 90 1.07 -1.99 22.35
CA VAL A 90 1.85 -0.81 21.93
C VAL A 90 3.35 -0.97 22.25
N GLY A 91 3.69 -1.58 23.39
CA GLY A 91 5.09 -1.90 23.74
C GLY A 91 5.75 -2.85 22.73
N MET A 92 5.08 -3.93 22.37
CA MET A 92 5.59 -4.89 21.36
C MET A 92 5.72 -4.23 19.98
N LEU A 93 4.73 -3.45 19.55
CA LEU A 93 4.76 -2.75 18.26
C LEU A 93 5.91 -1.72 18.20
N ARG A 94 6.18 -1.00 19.29
CA ARG A 94 7.34 -0.08 19.38
C ARG A 94 8.66 -0.84 19.26
N GLN A 95 8.80 -1.99 19.92
CA GLN A 95 10.00 -2.82 19.84
C GLN A 95 10.22 -3.37 18.41
N GLN A 96 9.15 -3.79 17.73
CA GLN A 96 9.21 -4.20 16.32
C GLN A 96 9.61 -3.05 15.40
N LEU A 97 9.04 -1.86 15.58
CA LEU A 97 9.38 -0.66 14.82
C LEU A 97 10.86 -0.29 14.99
N GLU A 98 11.38 -0.30 16.22
CA GLU A 98 12.78 -0.05 16.52
C GLU A 98 13.71 -1.10 15.89
N GLY A 99 13.30 -2.37 15.87
CA GLY A 99 14.02 -3.45 15.18
C GLY A 99 14.09 -3.22 13.67
N HIS A 100 12.97 -2.89 13.02
CA HIS A 100 12.94 -2.58 11.60
C HIS A 100 13.76 -1.33 11.25
N GLU A 101 13.75 -0.31 12.11
CA GLU A 101 14.54 0.91 11.90
C GLU A 101 16.04 0.64 12.01
N LYS A 102 16.48 -0.19 12.98
CA LYS A 102 17.89 -0.63 13.05
C LYS A 102 18.34 -1.36 11.78
N VAL A 103 17.54 -2.32 11.31
CA VAL A 103 17.85 -3.06 10.06
C VAL A 103 17.93 -2.12 8.85
N LYS A 104 17.05 -1.11 8.74
CA LYS A 104 17.13 -0.08 7.69
C LYS A 104 18.42 0.74 7.80
N GLN A 105 18.81 1.14 9.01
CA GLN A 105 20.04 1.92 9.24
C GLN A 105 21.30 1.10 8.93
N GLU A 106 21.34 -0.17 9.31
CA GLU A 106 22.41 -1.11 8.96
C GLU A 106 22.52 -1.27 7.44
N MET A 107 21.42 -1.56 6.75
CA MET A 107 21.36 -1.66 5.29
C MET A 107 21.79 -0.36 4.59
N ALA A 108 21.37 0.81 5.11
CA ALA A 108 21.80 2.11 4.58
C ALA A 108 23.31 2.35 4.79
N MET A 109 23.90 1.89 5.89
CA MET A 109 25.34 1.93 6.12
C MET A 109 26.09 1.00 5.16
N GLU A 110 25.58 -0.21 4.90
CA GLU A 110 26.16 -1.13 3.92
C GLU A 110 26.15 -0.55 2.50
N TYR A 111 25.01 -0.02 2.03
CA TYR A 111 24.93 0.65 0.72
C TYR A 111 25.85 1.86 0.62
N LYS A 112 25.97 2.67 1.69
CA LYS A 112 26.91 3.79 1.74
C LYS A 112 28.36 3.33 1.68
N GLN A 113 28.69 2.18 2.29
CA GLN A 113 30.02 1.59 2.21
C GLN A 113 30.32 1.05 0.81
N GLU A 114 29.36 0.40 0.16
CA GLU A 114 29.52 -0.12 -1.21
C GLU A 114 29.65 1.02 -2.25
N LEU A 115 28.84 2.08 -2.10
CA LEU A 115 28.97 3.30 -2.90
C LEU A 115 30.38 3.90 -2.79
N LYS A 116 30.95 3.93 -1.58
CA LYS A 116 32.32 4.41 -1.34
C LYS A 116 33.36 3.53 -2.05
N LYS A 117 33.23 2.19 -2.00
CA LYS A 117 34.11 1.28 -2.74
C LYS A 117 34.04 1.54 -4.25
N LEU A 118 32.84 1.65 -4.82
CA LEU A 118 32.63 1.97 -6.23
C LEU A 118 33.26 3.32 -6.62
N GLN A 119 33.15 4.33 -5.77
CA GLN A 119 33.78 5.64 -5.98
C GLN A 119 35.31 5.56 -5.97
N GLU A 120 35.89 4.76 -5.08
CA GLU A 120 37.34 4.48 -5.04
C GLU A 120 37.82 3.69 -6.27
N GLU A 121 37.02 2.73 -6.75
CA GLU A 121 37.29 1.96 -7.97
C GLU A 121 37.21 2.85 -9.22
N LEU A 122 36.18 3.70 -9.33
CA LEU A 122 36.04 4.69 -10.40
C LEU A 122 37.23 5.66 -10.41
N GLY A 123 37.64 6.15 -9.23
CA GLY A 123 38.83 6.99 -9.08
C GLY A 123 40.13 6.26 -9.42
N ARG A 124 40.20 4.94 -9.24
CA ARG A 124 41.32 4.09 -9.69
C ARG A 124 41.31 3.94 -11.21
N LEU A 125 40.16 3.65 -11.81
CA LEU A 125 39.97 3.50 -13.25
C LEU A 125 40.28 4.80 -14.02
N LYS A 126 39.77 5.94 -13.54
CA LYS A 126 40.07 7.26 -14.11
C LYS A 126 41.59 7.54 -14.15
N ARG A 127 42.29 7.29 -13.04
CA ARG A 127 43.76 7.43 -12.98
C ARG A 127 44.49 6.45 -13.91
N SER A 128 43.98 5.24 -14.12
CA SER A 128 44.53 4.30 -15.11
C SER A 128 44.30 4.78 -16.55
N TYR A 129 43.12 5.31 -16.85
CA TYR A 129 42.80 5.87 -18.17
C TYR A 129 43.67 7.10 -18.50
N GLU A 130 43.82 8.03 -17.55
CA GLU A 130 44.73 9.17 -17.68
C GLU A 130 46.19 8.74 -17.91
N LYS A 131 46.65 7.66 -17.25
CA LYS A 131 47.98 7.08 -17.48
C LYS A 131 48.10 6.49 -18.88
N LEU A 132 47.09 5.78 -19.36
CA LEU A 132 47.06 5.19 -20.70
C LEU A 132 47.04 6.28 -21.79
N GLN A 133 46.23 7.32 -21.63
CA GLN A 133 46.21 8.50 -22.51
C GLN A 133 47.59 9.19 -22.56
N LYS A 134 48.25 9.36 -21.40
CA LYS A 134 49.63 9.88 -21.31
C LYS A 134 50.69 8.91 -21.83
N LYS A 135 50.42 7.59 -21.92
CA LYS A 135 51.28 6.61 -22.61
C LYS A 135 51.10 6.77 -24.11
N HIS A 136 49.87 6.76 -24.63
CA HIS A 136 49.56 6.94 -26.05
C HIS A 136 50.18 8.22 -26.64
N ILE A 137 50.08 9.36 -25.94
CA ILE A 137 50.70 10.64 -26.36
C ILE A 137 52.24 10.58 -26.40
N ARG A 138 52.87 9.75 -25.54
CA ARG A 138 54.33 9.54 -25.55
C ARG A 138 54.76 8.52 -26.61
N ASP A 139 54.05 7.41 -26.75
CA ASP A 139 54.33 6.37 -27.74
C ASP A 139 54.20 6.93 -29.18
N PHE A 140 53.25 7.84 -29.43
CA PHE A 140 53.13 8.59 -30.69
C PHE A 140 54.32 9.53 -30.96
N ARG A 141 55.07 9.91 -29.92
CA ARG A 141 56.26 10.77 -30.00
C ARG A 141 57.58 9.98 -30.04
N GLY A 142 57.53 8.65 -29.94
CA GLY A 142 58.66 7.76 -30.17
C GLY A 142 58.43 6.35 -29.61
N ASN A 143 58.63 5.31 -30.42
CA ASN A 143 58.45 3.93 -29.97
C ASN A 143 59.35 2.92 -30.71
N THR A 144 59.91 1.96 -29.98
CA THR A 144 60.52 0.70 -30.49
C THR A 144 60.68 -0.41 -29.42
N LYS A 145 60.27 -0.24 -28.15
CA LYS A 145 60.65 -1.18 -27.06
C LYS A 145 59.57 -1.50 -25.99
N ASN A 146 58.28 -1.57 -26.33
CA ASN A 146 57.21 -1.78 -25.33
C ASN A 146 56.72 -3.25 -25.16
N HIS A 147 56.96 -4.13 -26.14
CA HIS A 147 56.22 -5.41 -26.25
C HIS A 147 56.42 -6.41 -25.09
N ARG A 148 57.55 -6.32 -24.36
CA ARG A 148 57.86 -7.20 -23.21
C ARG A 148 57.05 -6.83 -21.95
N GLU A 149 56.78 -5.54 -21.76
CA GLU A 149 56.03 -5.03 -20.60
C GLU A 149 54.55 -5.34 -20.72
N ASP A 150 53.98 -5.20 -21.93
CA ASP A 150 52.58 -5.51 -22.19
C ASP A 150 52.26 -7.01 -21.94
N ARG A 151 53.21 -7.92 -22.21
CA ARG A 151 53.07 -9.37 -21.89
C ARG A 151 53.01 -9.62 -20.38
N SER A 152 53.86 -8.96 -19.60
CA SER A 152 53.86 -9.08 -18.13
C SER A 152 52.62 -8.43 -17.49
N GLU A 153 52.11 -7.34 -18.06
CA GLU A 153 50.86 -6.72 -17.60
C GLU A 153 49.64 -7.60 -17.87
N ILE A 154 49.61 -8.33 -19.00
CA ILE A 154 48.60 -9.36 -19.30
C ILE A 154 48.65 -10.49 -18.26
N GLU A 155 49.81 -11.11 -18.02
CA GLU A 155 49.97 -12.16 -16.98
C GLU A 155 49.51 -11.66 -15.60
N ARG A 156 49.83 -10.40 -15.24
CA ARG A 156 49.39 -9.76 -14.00
C ARG A 156 47.88 -9.46 -13.95
N LEU A 157 47.21 -9.29 -15.09
CA LEU A 157 45.76 -9.10 -15.17
C LEU A 157 45.04 -10.45 -15.10
N THR A 158 45.52 -11.47 -15.81
CA THR A 158 45.01 -12.85 -15.74
C THR A 158 45.03 -13.37 -14.30
N GLY A 159 46.15 -13.25 -13.59
CA GLY A 159 46.23 -13.68 -12.18
C GLY A 159 45.29 -12.93 -11.23
N LYS A 160 44.88 -11.69 -11.56
CA LYS A 160 43.83 -10.97 -10.80
C LYS A 160 42.44 -11.51 -11.09
N ILE A 161 42.15 -11.85 -12.35
CA ILE A 161 40.87 -12.46 -12.75
C ILE A 161 40.72 -13.83 -12.09
N GLU A 162 41.76 -14.67 -12.13
CA GLU A 162 41.79 -15.99 -11.48
C GLU A 162 41.56 -15.89 -9.97
N ALA A 163 42.25 -14.99 -9.27
CA ALA A 163 42.04 -14.76 -7.85
C ALA A 163 40.62 -14.25 -7.53
N GLN A 164 40.04 -13.42 -8.39
CA GLN A 164 38.67 -12.90 -8.21
C GLN A 164 37.61 -13.98 -8.49
N LEU A 165 37.85 -14.89 -9.44
CA LEU A 165 37.01 -16.07 -9.69
C LEU A 165 37.08 -17.06 -8.52
N ALA A 166 38.28 -17.33 -7.99
CA ALA A 166 38.45 -18.16 -6.80
C ALA A 166 37.72 -17.59 -5.58
N ASN A 167 37.81 -16.28 -5.34
CA ASN A 167 37.08 -15.62 -4.25
C ASN A 167 35.55 -15.65 -4.45
N ARG A 168 35.06 -15.50 -5.69
CA ARG A 168 33.63 -15.67 -6.00
C ARG A 168 33.16 -17.10 -5.75
N LYS A 169 33.93 -18.11 -6.17
CA LYS A 169 33.63 -19.52 -5.91
C LYS A 169 33.52 -19.81 -4.42
N GLN A 170 34.51 -19.38 -3.62
CA GLN A 170 34.51 -19.57 -2.17
C GLN A 170 33.32 -18.89 -1.48
N LYS A 171 32.93 -17.69 -1.93
CA LYS A 171 31.74 -16.99 -1.41
C LYS A 171 30.44 -17.72 -1.75
N LEU A 172 30.31 -18.23 -2.97
CA LEU A 172 29.15 -19.00 -3.39
C LEU A 172 29.02 -20.27 -2.55
N GLU A 173 30.10 -21.04 -2.43
CA GLU A 173 30.19 -22.25 -1.60
C GLU A 173 29.87 -21.98 -0.12
N SER A 174 30.33 -20.85 0.43
CA SER A 174 29.99 -20.42 1.79
C SER A 174 28.51 -20.08 1.99
N VAL A 175 27.87 -19.46 0.99
CA VAL A 175 26.42 -19.13 1.02
C VAL A 175 25.59 -20.40 0.83
N GLU A 176 26.01 -21.30 -0.06
CA GLU A 176 25.38 -22.58 -0.32
C GLU A 176 25.39 -23.48 0.93
N LEU A 177 26.53 -23.60 1.62
CA LEU A 177 26.64 -24.31 2.90
C LEU A 177 25.78 -23.69 4.01
N SER A 178 25.71 -22.36 4.08
CA SER A 178 24.86 -21.66 5.06
C SER A 178 23.37 -21.92 4.80
N SER A 179 22.93 -21.82 3.54
CA SER A 179 21.57 -22.12 3.10
C SER A 179 21.21 -23.59 3.36
N GLN A 180 22.12 -24.52 3.04
CA GLN A 180 21.91 -25.95 3.26
C GLN A 180 21.75 -26.28 4.76
N SER A 181 22.55 -25.64 5.64
CA SER A 181 22.43 -25.77 7.09
C SER A 181 21.11 -25.20 7.62
N GLU A 182 20.68 -24.04 7.12
CA GLU A 182 19.39 -23.43 7.50
C GLU A 182 18.20 -24.29 7.06
N ILE A 183 18.22 -24.81 5.83
CA ILE A 183 17.22 -25.75 5.32
C ILE A 183 17.16 -27.01 6.20
N GLN A 184 18.29 -27.63 6.53
CA GLN A 184 18.34 -28.80 7.41
C GLN A 184 17.76 -28.52 8.80
N HIS A 185 18.07 -27.36 9.39
CA HIS A 185 17.55 -26.93 10.68
C HIS A 185 16.04 -26.67 10.65
N LEU A 186 15.52 -26.07 9.56
CA LEU A 186 14.08 -25.88 9.36
C LEU A 186 13.36 -27.22 9.12
N SER A 187 13.91 -28.13 8.32
CA SER A 187 13.39 -29.48 8.13
C SER A 187 13.32 -30.25 9.45
N SER A 188 14.36 -30.23 10.28
CA SER A 188 14.36 -30.88 11.61
C SER A 188 13.39 -30.22 12.61
N LYS A 189 13.07 -28.92 12.46
CA LYS A 189 11.99 -28.27 13.23
C LYS A 189 10.62 -28.73 12.76
N LEU A 190 10.41 -28.84 11.45
CA LEU A 190 9.16 -29.30 10.85
C LEU A 190 8.87 -30.77 11.20
N GLU A 191 9.89 -31.64 11.12
CA GLU A 191 9.82 -33.05 11.51
C GLU A 191 9.35 -33.21 12.97
N ARG A 192 9.99 -32.53 13.92
CA ARG A 192 9.57 -32.55 15.33
C ARG A 192 8.19 -31.96 15.58
N ALA A 193 7.77 -30.98 14.79
CA ALA A 193 6.42 -30.45 14.86
C ALA A 193 5.39 -31.48 14.35
N ASN A 194 5.68 -32.16 13.25
CA ASN A 194 4.86 -33.26 12.73
C ASN A 194 4.77 -34.44 13.72
N ASP A 195 5.88 -34.86 14.32
CA ASP A 195 5.88 -35.90 15.36
C ASP A 195 4.96 -35.53 16.53
N THR A 196 4.98 -34.25 16.93
CA THR A 196 4.11 -33.71 17.99
C THR A 196 2.63 -33.69 17.56
N ILE A 197 2.35 -33.38 16.30
CA ILE A 197 0.99 -33.42 15.74
C ILE A 197 0.48 -34.86 15.71
N CYS A 198 1.25 -35.82 15.19
CA CYS A 198 0.85 -37.23 15.15
C CYS A 198 0.65 -37.83 16.56
N ALA A 199 1.45 -37.42 17.55
CA ALA A 199 1.21 -37.79 18.95
C ALA A 199 -0.11 -37.22 19.51
N ASN A 200 -0.45 -35.97 19.16
CA ASN A 200 -1.71 -35.35 19.56
C ASN A 200 -2.92 -35.98 18.85
N GLU A 201 -2.80 -36.32 17.56
CA GLU A 201 -3.83 -37.02 16.78
C GLU A 201 -4.19 -38.37 17.43
N LEU A 202 -3.19 -39.16 17.82
CA LEU A 202 -3.39 -40.43 18.52
C LEU A 202 -4.06 -40.26 19.90
N GLU A 203 -3.73 -39.21 20.68
CA GLU A 203 -4.43 -38.96 21.95
C GLU A 203 -5.86 -38.44 21.72
N ILE A 204 -6.13 -37.67 20.65
CA ILE A 204 -7.49 -37.27 20.26
C ILE A 204 -8.31 -38.52 19.93
N GLU A 205 -7.81 -39.45 19.11
CA GLU A 205 -8.48 -40.72 18.81
C GLU A 205 -8.74 -41.53 20.10
N ARG A 206 -7.76 -41.59 21.01
CA ARG A 206 -7.88 -42.28 22.31
C ARG A 206 -8.96 -41.67 23.19
N LEU A 207 -9.04 -40.34 23.26
CA LEU A 207 -10.07 -39.62 23.99
C LEU A 207 -11.45 -39.81 23.32
N THR A 208 -11.52 -39.78 21.99
CA THR A 208 -12.76 -40.06 21.24
C THR A 208 -13.29 -41.46 21.51
N MET A 209 -12.45 -42.50 21.52
CA MET A 209 -12.86 -43.86 21.91
C MET A 209 -13.43 -43.87 23.34
N ARG A 210 -12.73 -43.24 24.30
CA ARG A 210 -13.18 -43.19 25.70
C ARG A 210 -14.48 -42.41 25.88
N VAL A 211 -14.73 -41.36 25.09
CA VAL A 211 -16.02 -40.65 25.06
C VAL A 211 -17.11 -41.55 24.51
N ASN A 212 -16.85 -42.31 23.44
CA ASN A 212 -17.83 -43.25 22.88
C ASN A 212 -18.19 -44.37 23.88
N ASP A 213 -17.22 -44.90 24.62
CA ASP A 213 -17.46 -45.87 25.71
C ASP A 213 -18.32 -45.28 26.84
N LEU A 214 -18.05 -44.03 27.24
CA LEU A 214 -18.84 -43.31 28.24
C LEU A 214 -20.26 -42.97 27.75
N VAL A 215 -20.44 -42.71 26.47
CA VAL A 215 -21.76 -42.53 25.85
C VAL A 215 -22.51 -43.86 25.80
N GLY A 216 -21.85 -44.96 25.43
CA GLY A 216 -22.44 -46.30 25.42
C GLY A 216 -22.89 -46.76 26.81
N THR A 217 -22.06 -46.57 27.83
CA THR A 217 -22.41 -46.89 29.23
C THR A 217 -23.54 -46.00 29.76
N ASN A 218 -23.54 -44.69 29.49
CA ASN A 218 -24.66 -43.81 29.83
C ASN A 218 -25.97 -44.24 29.15
N MET A 219 -25.93 -44.63 27.88
CA MET A 219 -27.12 -45.13 27.16
C MET A 219 -27.69 -46.40 27.82
N ALA A 220 -26.82 -47.33 28.24
CA ALA A 220 -27.25 -48.53 28.96
C ALA A 220 -27.87 -48.20 30.33
N VAL A 221 -27.26 -47.29 31.11
CA VAL A 221 -27.78 -46.83 32.41
C VAL A 221 -29.14 -46.14 32.25
N MET A 222 -29.29 -45.27 31.25
CA MET A 222 -30.58 -44.60 30.94
C MET A 222 -31.67 -45.59 30.51
N GLN A 223 -31.31 -46.68 29.84
CA GLN A 223 -32.25 -47.75 29.48
C GLN A 223 -32.66 -48.58 30.71
N GLU A 224 -31.72 -48.94 31.57
CA GLU A 224 -32.01 -49.65 32.83
C GLU A 224 -32.89 -48.81 33.77
N GLN A 225 -32.63 -47.50 33.85
CA GLN A 225 -33.43 -46.54 34.62
C GLN A 225 -34.89 -46.52 34.13
N ARG A 226 -35.13 -46.43 32.81
CA ARG A 226 -36.49 -46.52 32.25
C ARG A 226 -37.19 -47.84 32.58
N GLN A 227 -36.49 -48.97 32.51
CA GLN A 227 -37.04 -50.28 32.88
C GLN A 227 -37.34 -50.41 34.38
N LYS A 228 -36.63 -49.67 35.24
CA LYS A 228 -36.94 -49.56 36.68
C LYS A 228 -38.18 -48.70 36.91
N GLU A 229 -38.30 -47.57 36.22
CA GLU A 229 -39.49 -46.69 36.27
C GLU A 229 -40.76 -47.37 35.74
N GLU A 230 -40.66 -48.19 34.69
CA GLU A 230 -41.78 -48.98 34.19
C GLU A 230 -42.24 -50.04 35.20
N ARG A 231 -41.31 -50.82 35.77
CA ARG A 231 -41.62 -51.79 36.82
C ARG A 231 -42.15 -51.14 38.11
N LEU A 232 -41.68 -49.93 38.44
CA LEU A 232 -42.23 -49.14 39.53
C LEU A 232 -43.70 -48.78 39.25
N ARG A 233 -44.02 -48.23 38.07
CA ARG A 233 -45.42 -47.95 37.65
C ARG A 233 -46.31 -49.18 37.64
N GLU A 234 -45.79 -50.35 37.28
CA GLU A 234 -46.53 -51.62 37.35
C GLU A 234 -46.79 -52.04 38.80
N SER A 235 -45.80 -51.92 39.68
CA SER A 235 -45.96 -52.19 41.11
C SER A 235 -46.92 -51.20 41.79
N GLU A 236 -46.91 -49.93 41.40
CA GLU A 236 -47.84 -48.91 41.91
C GLU A 236 -49.29 -49.25 41.56
N LYS A 237 -49.56 -49.63 40.31
CA LYS A 237 -50.89 -50.11 39.88
C LYS A 237 -51.35 -51.34 40.65
N LEU A 238 -50.46 -52.31 40.88
CA LEU A 238 -50.79 -53.50 41.66
C LEU A 238 -51.09 -53.14 43.12
N LEU A 239 -50.36 -52.20 43.70
CA LEU A 239 -50.62 -51.68 45.05
C LEU A 239 -51.99 -50.99 45.13
N GLU A 240 -52.36 -50.22 44.12
CA GLU A 240 -53.67 -49.54 44.03
C GLU A 240 -54.83 -50.55 43.98
N VAL A 241 -54.71 -51.62 43.18
CA VAL A 241 -55.68 -52.73 43.15
C VAL A 241 -55.80 -53.42 44.51
N LEU A 242 -54.67 -53.74 45.17
CA LEU A 242 -54.68 -54.36 46.49
C LEU A 242 -55.28 -53.44 47.58
N GLN A 243 -55.15 -52.12 47.43
CA GLN A 243 -55.81 -51.14 48.30
C GLN A 243 -57.33 -51.07 48.06
N GLU A 244 -57.79 -51.23 46.81
CA GLU A 244 -59.21 -51.36 46.47
C GLU A 244 -59.80 -52.63 47.10
N GLU A 245 -59.20 -53.79 46.84
CA GLU A 245 -59.63 -55.08 47.42
C GLU A 245 -59.69 -55.03 48.96
N LYS A 246 -58.68 -54.43 49.61
CA LYS A 246 -58.68 -54.21 51.07
C LYS A 246 -59.86 -53.34 51.52
N ARG A 247 -60.27 -52.34 50.74
CA ARG A 247 -61.38 -51.44 51.05
C ARG A 247 -62.72 -52.14 50.87
N GLU A 248 -62.88 -52.92 49.81
CA GLU A 248 -64.05 -53.77 49.56
C GLU A 248 -64.23 -54.81 50.66
N LEU A 249 -63.16 -55.54 51.03
CA LEU A 249 -63.17 -56.50 52.13
C LEU A 249 -63.56 -55.85 53.46
N LYS A 250 -63.03 -54.66 53.76
CA LYS A 250 -63.40 -53.91 54.98
C LYS A 250 -64.87 -53.49 54.97
N ALA A 251 -65.40 -53.06 53.82
CA ALA A 251 -66.82 -52.73 53.68
C ALA A 251 -67.72 -53.97 53.85
N ALA A 252 -67.36 -55.11 53.24
CA ALA A 252 -68.08 -56.36 53.41
C ALA A 252 -68.11 -56.83 54.87
N LEU A 253 -66.98 -56.73 55.57
CA LEU A 253 -66.86 -57.08 56.99
C LEU A 253 -67.72 -56.17 57.87
N GLN A 254 -67.73 -54.85 57.63
CA GLN A 254 -68.64 -53.92 58.30
C GLN A 254 -70.12 -54.25 58.07
N THR A 255 -70.47 -54.67 56.85
CA THR A 255 -71.84 -55.07 56.51
C THR A 255 -72.25 -56.34 57.29
N GLN A 256 -71.32 -57.28 57.46
CA GLN A 256 -71.52 -58.50 58.24
C GLN A 256 -71.65 -58.21 59.75
N GLU A 257 -70.82 -57.32 60.30
CA GLU A 257 -70.93 -56.86 61.69
C GLU A 257 -72.30 -56.21 61.96
N ASN A 258 -72.74 -55.32 61.06
CA ASN A 258 -74.05 -54.69 61.14
C ASN A 258 -75.19 -55.72 61.14
N PHE A 259 -75.12 -56.74 60.28
CA PHE A 259 -76.09 -57.84 60.25
C PHE A 259 -76.10 -58.65 61.56
N ILE A 260 -74.93 -58.96 62.13
CA ILE A 260 -74.81 -59.66 63.41
C ILE A 260 -75.37 -58.81 64.56
N HIS A 261 -75.15 -57.50 64.53
CA HIS A 261 -75.68 -56.56 65.52
C HIS A 261 -77.21 -56.47 65.45
N GLU A 262 -77.78 -56.30 64.25
CA GLU A 262 -79.23 -56.31 64.00
C GLU A 262 -79.86 -57.62 64.48
N ALA A 263 -79.26 -58.77 64.14
CA ALA A 263 -79.72 -60.08 64.62
C ALA A 263 -79.66 -60.22 66.15
N ARG A 264 -78.66 -59.62 66.80
CA ARG A 264 -78.55 -59.58 68.28
C ARG A 264 -79.67 -58.73 68.90
N ILE A 265 -79.97 -57.56 68.34
CA ILE A 265 -81.10 -56.71 68.76
C ILE A 265 -82.44 -57.46 68.62
N GLN A 266 -82.66 -58.18 67.49
CA GLN A 266 -83.87 -58.98 67.31
C GLN A 266 -83.97 -60.12 68.34
N LYS A 267 -82.86 -60.81 68.64
CA LYS A 267 -82.79 -61.83 69.68
C LYS A 267 -83.14 -61.26 71.06
N GLU A 268 -82.57 -60.12 71.43
CA GLU A 268 -82.86 -59.44 72.70
C GLU A 268 -84.32 -58.99 72.79
N LYS A 269 -84.89 -58.48 71.70
CA LYS A 269 -86.30 -58.10 71.59
C LYS A 269 -87.26 -59.29 71.74
N LEU A 270 -86.90 -60.46 71.22
CA LEU A 270 -87.64 -61.71 71.45
C LEU A 270 -87.48 -62.23 72.89
N GLN A 271 -86.28 -62.13 73.46
CA GLN A 271 -86.00 -62.55 74.84
C GLN A 271 -86.69 -61.63 75.87
N ALA A 272 -86.83 -60.33 75.58
CA ALA A 272 -87.62 -59.40 76.38
C ALA A 272 -89.11 -59.73 76.34
N LYS A 273 -89.65 -60.11 75.16
CA LYS A 273 -91.04 -60.61 75.06
C LYS A 273 -91.25 -61.88 75.88
N LEU A 274 -90.30 -62.84 75.85
CA LEU A 274 -90.36 -64.06 76.65
C LEU A 274 -90.43 -63.73 78.17
N LYS A 275 -89.53 -62.86 78.65
CA LYS A 275 -89.49 -62.42 80.05
C LYS A 275 -90.72 -61.62 80.48
N ALA A 276 -91.31 -60.83 79.59
CA ALA A 276 -92.57 -60.12 79.88
C ALA A 276 -93.72 -61.11 80.11
N THR A 277 -93.76 -62.23 79.37
CA THR A 277 -94.73 -63.32 79.60
C THR A 277 -94.47 -64.05 80.93
N ASP A 278 -93.20 -64.32 81.28
CA ASP A 278 -92.83 -64.93 82.58
C ASP A 278 -93.22 -64.05 83.79
N SER A 279 -93.14 -62.72 83.65
CA SER A 279 -93.49 -61.79 84.73
C SER A 279 -94.99 -61.72 85.06
N GLN A 280 -95.83 -62.52 84.41
CA GLN A 280 -97.28 -62.55 84.62
C GLN A 280 -97.81 -63.91 85.11
N HIS A 281 -96.95 -64.88 85.46
CA HIS A 281 -97.40 -66.15 86.04
C HIS A 281 -96.45 -66.82 87.07
N THR A 282 -96.07 -66.10 88.12
CA THR A 282 -95.56 -66.74 89.35
C THR A 282 -96.69 -67.07 90.32
N VAL A 283 -97.02 -68.36 90.44
CA VAL A 283 -97.20 -69.13 91.71
C VAL A 283 -97.80 -70.52 91.40
N GLU A 284 -97.10 -71.56 91.87
CA GLU A 284 -97.54 -72.93 92.17
C GLU A 284 -98.27 -73.81 91.11
N THR A 285 -97.59 -74.89 90.70
CA THR A 285 -97.90 -76.25 91.23
C THR A 285 -96.67 -77.16 91.07
N ILE A 286 -96.52 -78.14 91.97
CA ILE A 286 -95.30 -78.92 92.23
C ILE A 286 -95.58 -80.42 92.04
N ARG A 287 -94.72 -81.16 91.28
CA ARG A 287 -94.34 -82.61 91.46
C ARG A 287 -95.48 -83.65 91.27
N SER A 288 -95.36 -84.82 90.63
CA SER A 288 -94.29 -85.62 89.97
C SER A 288 -94.96 -86.68 89.07
N LEU A 289 -94.20 -87.45 88.24
CA LEU A 289 -94.03 -88.92 88.33
C LEU A 289 -93.54 -89.57 87.01
N GLU A 290 -92.56 -90.50 87.11
CA GLU A 290 -92.12 -91.56 86.14
C GLU A 290 -91.68 -91.12 84.71
N GLU A 291 -90.42 -91.25 84.24
CA GLU A 291 -89.46 -92.38 84.19
C GLU A 291 -90.06 -93.66 83.56
N SER A 292 -89.58 -94.22 82.44
CA SER A 292 -88.18 -94.64 82.20
C SER A 292 -87.89 -94.98 80.72
N GLN A 293 -86.66 -94.71 80.24
CA GLN A 293 -85.82 -95.59 79.38
C GLN A 293 -84.44 -94.93 79.19
N ALA A 294 -83.41 -95.41 79.89
CA ALA A 294 -82.42 -96.41 79.42
C ALA A 294 -81.18 -95.74 78.80
N GLU A 295 -80.10 -95.50 79.56
CA GLU A 295 -79.08 -96.47 80.02
C GLU A 295 -77.89 -96.65 79.04
N LYS A 296 -76.83 -95.84 79.24
CA LYS A 296 -75.46 -96.36 79.52
C LYS A 296 -74.44 -95.25 79.85
N ARG A 297 -73.85 -95.37 81.04
CA ARG A 297 -72.43 -95.21 81.45
C ARG A 297 -71.53 -94.41 80.48
N TYR A 298 -70.72 -93.45 80.96
CA TYR A 298 -69.68 -93.71 81.96
C TYR A 298 -69.39 -92.56 82.95
N ALA A 299 -68.55 -92.89 83.92
CA ALA A 299 -68.22 -92.10 85.10
C ALA A 299 -67.41 -90.81 84.84
N SER A 300 -67.60 -89.89 85.76
CA SER A 300 -66.68 -88.83 86.21
C SER A 300 -65.22 -88.91 85.73
N GLN A 301 -64.78 -87.88 85.00
CA GLN A 301 -63.38 -87.45 84.90
C GLN A 301 -63.31 -85.92 85.06
N GLY A 302 -63.78 -85.41 86.19
CA GLY A 302 -63.72 -83.99 86.54
C GLY A 302 -62.30 -83.57 86.89
N GLN A 303 -61.48 -83.27 85.88
CA GLN A 303 -60.21 -82.53 86.00
C GLN A 303 -59.78 -81.91 84.65
N GLY A 304 -60.06 -82.56 83.51
CA GLY A 304 -59.52 -82.17 82.19
C GLY A 304 -60.29 -81.08 81.41
N ASP A 305 -61.55 -80.80 81.73
CA ASP A 305 -62.34 -79.79 80.98
C ASP A 305 -61.87 -78.35 81.26
N LEU A 306 -61.37 -78.07 82.46
CA LEU A 306 -60.80 -76.76 82.78
C LEU A 306 -59.49 -76.53 82.01
N GLU A 307 -58.67 -77.58 81.89
CA GLU A 307 -57.38 -77.56 81.20
C GLU A 307 -57.53 -77.42 79.67
N ASN A 308 -58.60 -77.98 79.08
CA ASN A 308 -58.95 -77.79 77.68
C ASN A 308 -59.49 -76.37 77.38
N VAL A 309 -60.23 -75.77 78.32
CA VAL A 309 -60.67 -74.36 78.21
C VAL A 309 -59.49 -73.39 78.39
N LEU A 310 -58.58 -73.67 79.33
CA LEU A 310 -57.33 -72.91 79.50
C LEU A 310 -56.45 -73.02 78.25
N SER A 311 -56.22 -74.22 77.72
CA SER A 311 -55.45 -74.43 76.48
C SER A 311 -56.03 -73.67 75.27
N ARG A 312 -57.35 -73.55 75.18
CA ARG A 312 -58.01 -72.72 74.15
C ARG A 312 -57.82 -71.22 74.40
N LEU A 313 -57.82 -70.79 75.65
CA LEU A 313 -57.58 -69.39 76.04
C LEU A 313 -56.13 -68.98 75.78
N ASP A 314 -55.17 -69.85 76.12
CA ASP A 314 -53.74 -69.68 75.87
C ASP A 314 -53.44 -69.62 74.37
N PHE A 315 -54.11 -70.44 73.55
CA PHE A 315 -54.00 -70.36 72.09
C PHE A 315 -54.57 -69.03 71.55
N THR A 316 -55.70 -68.55 72.08
CA THR A 316 -56.22 -67.22 71.67
C THR A 316 -55.28 -66.09 72.08
N HIS A 317 -54.72 -66.14 73.30
CA HIS A 317 -53.76 -65.14 73.80
C HIS A 317 -52.49 -65.11 72.94
N ALA A 318 -51.91 -66.27 72.62
CA ALA A 318 -50.74 -66.35 71.75
C ALA A 318 -51.03 -65.84 70.33
N SER A 319 -52.26 -66.03 69.81
CA SER A 319 -52.67 -65.47 68.52
C SER A 319 -52.89 -63.95 68.57
N GLU A 320 -53.37 -63.43 69.70
CA GLU A 320 -53.55 -62.00 69.96
C GLU A 320 -52.20 -61.30 70.10
N GLU A 321 -51.24 -61.88 70.84
CA GLU A 321 -49.86 -61.39 70.94
C GLU A 321 -49.15 -61.38 69.58
N LEU A 322 -49.34 -62.42 68.75
CA LEU A 322 -48.81 -62.46 67.38
C LEU A 322 -49.44 -61.38 66.49
N LEU A 323 -50.75 -61.14 66.59
CA LEU A 323 -51.43 -60.05 65.88
C LEU A 323 -50.96 -58.67 66.36
N GLN A 324 -50.77 -58.49 67.67
CA GLN A 324 -50.26 -57.24 68.26
C GLN A 324 -48.83 -56.94 67.80
N ALA A 325 -47.98 -57.97 67.75
CA ALA A 325 -46.61 -57.87 67.23
C ALA A 325 -46.60 -57.55 65.73
N GLU A 326 -47.49 -58.17 64.94
CA GLU A 326 -47.62 -57.90 63.51
C GLU A 326 -48.15 -56.50 63.21
N VAL A 327 -49.13 -56.00 63.98
CA VAL A 327 -49.59 -54.60 63.93
C VAL A 327 -48.43 -53.65 64.23
N THR A 328 -47.70 -53.87 65.31
CA THR A 328 -46.53 -53.03 65.69
C THR A 328 -45.46 -53.03 64.58
N ARG A 329 -45.23 -54.19 63.94
CA ARG A 329 -44.29 -54.34 62.82
C ARG A 329 -44.77 -53.59 61.56
N LEU A 330 -46.07 -53.65 61.26
CA LEU A 330 -46.67 -52.95 60.13
C LEU A 330 -46.72 -51.42 60.35
N GLU A 331 -46.97 -50.96 61.58
CA GLU A 331 -46.89 -49.55 61.97
C GLU A 331 -45.46 -49.01 61.80
N GLY A 332 -44.44 -49.73 62.32
CA GLY A 332 -43.05 -49.36 62.10
C GLY A 332 -42.63 -49.37 60.61
N SER A 333 -43.17 -50.30 59.82
CA SER A 333 -42.97 -50.32 58.36
C SER A 333 -43.67 -49.15 57.66
N LEU A 334 -44.85 -48.75 58.11
CA LEU A 334 -45.60 -47.62 57.56
C LEU A 334 -44.93 -46.29 57.90
N GLU A 335 -44.44 -46.12 59.12
CA GLU A 335 -43.71 -44.92 59.54
C GLU A 335 -42.38 -44.78 58.76
N SER A 336 -41.69 -45.90 58.50
CA SER A 336 -40.50 -45.93 57.63
C SER A 336 -40.82 -45.48 56.19
N VAL A 337 -41.88 -46.01 55.58
CA VAL A 337 -42.32 -45.60 54.22
C VAL A 337 -42.83 -44.15 54.19
N SER A 338 -43.48 -43.69 55.26
CA SER A 338 -43.88 -42.29 55.47
C SER A 338 -42.65 -41.37 55.52
N ALA A 339 -41.59 -41.77 56.22
CA ALA A 339 -40.33 -41.03 56.29
C ALA A 339 -39.61 -40.96 54.95
N THR A 340 -39.50 -42.07 54.21
CA THR A 340 -38.86 -42.07 52.88
C THR A 340 -39.67 -41.27 51.85
N CYS A 341 -41.01 -41.32 51.91
CA CYS A 341 -41.88 -40.49 51.07
C CYS A 341 -41.68 -38.99 51.32
N LYS A 342 -41.56 -38.57 52.60
CA LYS A 342 -41.22 -37.19 52.98
C LYS A 342 -39.83 -36.78 52.45
N GLN A 343 -38.83 -37.65 52.58
CA GLN A 343 -37.48 -37.39 52.08
C GLN A 343 -37.46 -37.22 50.55
N LEU A 344 -38.08 -38.15 49.80
CA LEU A 344 -38.18 -38.05 48.34
C LEU A 344 -38.95 -36.80 47.88
N SER A 345 -39.99 -36.40 48.62
CA SER A 345 -40.72 -35.16 48.35
C SER A 345 -39.85 -33.91 48.55
N GLN A 346 -38.98 -33.92 49.56
CA GLN A 346 -38.00 -32.85 49.78
C GLN A 346 -36.92 -32.84 48.70
N GLU A 347 -36.32 -33.98 48.35
CA GLU A 347 -35.31 -34.09 47.29
C GLU A 347 -35.88 -33.62 45.93
N LEU A 348 -37.14 -33.95 45.63
CA LEU A 348 -37.83 -33.47 44.43
C LEU A 348 -38.02 -31.94 44.44
N MET A 349 -38.35 -31.34 45.59
CA MET A 349 -38.48 -29.89 45.75
C MET A 349 -37.12 -29.19 45.59
N GLU A 350 -36.06 -29.74 46.17
CA GLU A 350 -34.68 -29.23 46.01
C GLU A 350 -34.22 -29.29 44.55
N LYS A 351 -34.51 -30.39 43.84
CA LYS A 351 -34.23 -30.54 42.40
C LYS A 351 -35.05 -29.58 41.53
N TYR A 352 -36.29 -29.29 41.90
CA TYR A 352 -37.12 -28.30 41.21
C TYR A 352 -36.53 -26.88 41.31
N GLU A 353 -36.11 -26.45 42.51
CA GLU A 353 -35.48 -25.14 42.69
C GLU A 353 -34.07 -25.07 42.09
N GLU A 354 -33.32 -26.18 42.01
CA GLU A 354 -32.06 -26.26 41.25
C GLU A 354 -32.29 -26.08 39.74
N LEU A 355 -33.29 -26.77 39.17
CA LEU A 355 -33.66 -26.64 37.75
C LEU A 355 -34.06 -25.20 37.40
N LYS A 356 -34.87 -24.57 38.26
CA LYS A 356 -35.32 -23.17 38.11
C LYS A 356 -34.16 -22.17 38.13
N LYS A 357 -33.13 -22.39 38.96
CA LYS A 357 -31.88 -21.59 38.94
C LYS A 357 -31.10 -21.80 37.62
N MET A 358 -31.01 -23.05 37.15
CA MET A 358 -30.38 -23.35 35.86
C MET A 358 -31.13 -22.74 34.67
N GLU A 359 -32.46 -22.62 34.74
CA GLU A 359 -33.25 -21.93 33.72
C GLU A 359 -32.94 -20.42 33.66
N VAL A 360 -32.81 -19.75 34.81
CA VAL A 360 -32.39 -18.34 34.88
C VAL A 360 -31.01 -18.14 34.23
N HIS A 361 -30.02 -18.96 34.59
CA HIS A 361 -28.68 -18.88 33.97
C HIS A 361 -28.70 -19.17 32.46
N ASN A 362 -29.53 -20.09 31.97
CA ASN A 362 -29.71 -20.31 30.53
C ASN A 362 -30.29 -19.08 29.82
N ASN A 363 -31.18 -18.33 30.48
CA ASN A 363 -31.71 -17.08 29.94
C ASN A 363 -30.67 -15.94 29.94
N GLU A 364 -29.81 -15.88 30.96
CA GLU A 364 -28.66 -14.96 31.01
C GLU A 364 -27.66 -15.26 29.88
N TYR A 365 -27.25 -16.52 29.68
CA TYR A 365 -26.38 -16.92 28.57
C TYR A 365 -27.01 -16.63 27.21
N ARG A 366 -28.32 -16.85 27.05
CA ARG A 366 -29.05 -16.50 25.82
C ARG A 366 -29.03 -15.00 25.53
N ALA A 367 -29.14 -14.16 26.57
CA ALA A 367 -29.07 -12.71 26.45
C ALA A 367 -27.64 -12.24 26.07
N GLU A 368 -26.60 -12.78 26.71
CA GLU A 368 -25.21 -12.43 26.38
C GLU A 368 -24.83 -12.92 24.96
N ILE A 369 -25.27 -14.11 24.54
CA ILE A 369 -25.11 -14.59 23.15
C ILE A 369 -25.78 -13.64 22.16
N LYS A 370 -26.96 -13.09 22.47
CA LYS A 370 -27.64 -12.11 21.61
C LYS A 370 -26.82 -10.81 21.51
N LYS A 371 -26.36 -10.30 22.64
CA LYS A 371 -25.53 -9.08 22.73
C LYS A 371 -24.20 -9.22 22.00
N LEU A 372 -23.51 -10.36 22.14
CA LEU A 372 -22.27 -10.65 21.42
C LEU A 372 -22.49 -10.72 19.90
N LYS A 373 -23.59 -11.33 19.44
CA LYS A 373 -23.96 -11.33 18.01
C LYS A 373 -24.21 -9.92 17.47
N GLU A 374 -24.86 -9.07 18.25
CA GLU A 374 -25.14 -7.67 17.88
C GLU A 374 -23.86 -6.83 17.83
N GLN A 375 -22.92 -7.05 18.76
CA GLN A 375 -21.59 -6.44 18.73
C GLN A 375 -20.76 -6.89 17.51
N ILE A 376 -20.80 -8.18 17.15
CA ILE A 376 -20.12 -8.70 15.95
C ILE A 376 -20.71 -8.03 14.69
N LEU A 377 -22.03 -8.00 14.56
CA LEU A 377 -22.70 -7.35 13.42
C LEU A 377 -22.36 -5.86 13.33
N GLN A 378 -22.31 -5.14 14.45
CA GLN A 378 -21.89 -3.73 14.48
C GLN A 378 -20.42 -3.55 14.06
N ALA A 379 -19.53 -4.46 14.49
CA ALA A 379 -18.13 -4.45 14.09
C ALA A 379 -17.95 -4.74 12.59
N GLU A 380 -18.71 -5.69 12.02
CA GLU A 380 -18.74 -5.99 10.59
C GLU A 380 -19.26 -4.80 9.76
N GLN A 381 -20.30 -4.11 10.24
CA GLN A 381 -20.82 -2.88 9.60
C GLN A 381 -19.79 -1.74 9.65
N SER A 382 -19.12 -1.53 10.78
CA SER A 382 -18.05 -0.54 10.90
C SER A 382 -16.86 -0.87 9.98
N TYR A 383 -16.41 -2.12 9.98
CA TYR A 383 -15.31 -2.59 9.13
C TYR A 383 -15.62 -2.45 7.64
N SER A 384 -16.82 -2.86 7.20
CA SER A 384 -17.24 -2.71 5.80
C SER A 384 -17.36 -1.24 5.36
N SER A 385 -17.80 -0.34 6.25
CA SER A 385 -17.78 1.10 5.97
C SER A 385 -16.36 1.66 5.80
N VAL A 386 -15.40 1.22 6.62
CA VAL A 386 -13.99 1.62 6.48
C VAL A 386 -13.39 1.05 5.19
N LEU A 387 -13.66 -0.22 4.90
CA LEU A 387 -13.15 -0.90 3.70
C LEU A 387 -13.68 -0.28 2.41
N GLU A 388 -14.95 0.11 2.35
CA GLU A 388 -15.50 0.83 1.20
C GLU A 388 -14.89 2.25 1.08
N GLY A 389 -14.60 2.91 2.22
CA GLY A 389 -13.82 4.16 2.25
C GLY A 389 -12.43 4.03 1.62
N MET A 390 -11.65 3.02 2.05
CA MET A 390 -10.32 2.74 1.48
C MET A 390 -10.41 2.37 -0.01
N LYS A 391 -11.46 1.65 -0.43
CA LYS A 391 -11.71 1.30 -1.83
C LYS A 391 -12.04 2.52 -2.68
N MET A 392 -12.77 3.51 -2.16
CA MET A 392 -12.98 4.80 -2.82
C MET A 392 -11.68 5.59 -2.95
N GLU A 393 -10.86 5.63 -1.89
CA GLU A 393 -9.56 6.32 -1.90
C GLU A 393 -8.60 5.70 -2.92
N ILE A 394 -8.46 4.37 -2.93
CA ILE A 394 -7.69 3.64 -3.95
C ILE A 394 -8.21 3.98 -5.36
N SER A 395 -9.53 3.98 -5.57
CA SER A 395 -10.16 4.34 -6.85
C SER A 395 -9.95 5.81 -7.25
N GLN A 396 -9.74 6.71 -6.29
CA GLN A 396 -9.33 8.10 -6.56
C GLN A 396 -7.85 8.16 -6.94
N LEU A 397 -6.96 7.59 -6.12
CA LEU A 397 -5.52 7.59 -6.35
C LEU A 397 -5.15 6.94 -7.69
N THR A 398 -5.82 5.85 -8.09
CA THR A 398 -5.66 5.23 -9.41
C THR A 398 -6.06 6.17 -10.55
N ARG A 399 -7.15 6.93 -10.42
CA ARG A 399 -7.56 7.92 -11.43
C ARG A 399 -6.59 9.09 -11.51
N GLU A 400 -6.13 9.59 -10.37
CA GLU A 400 -5.13 10.67 -10.34
C GLU A 400 -3.78 10.23 -10.93
N LEU A 401 -3.34 8.99 -10.64
CA LEU A 401 -2.12 8.44 -11.22
C LEU A 401 -2.23 8.36 -12.74
N HIS A 402 -3.32 7.79 -13.27
CA HIS A 402 -3.55 7.72 -14.70
C HIS A 402 -3.61 9.11 -15.36
N GLN A 403 -4.19 10.11 -14.69
CA GLN A 403 -4.19 11.49 -15.17
C GLN A 403 -2.79 12.12 -15.16
N ARG A 404 -1.94 11.79 -14.17
CA ARG A 404 -0.52 12.20 -14.14
C ARG A 404 0.24 11.54 -15.29
N ASP A 405 0.04 10.26 -15.55
CA ASP A 405 0.69 9.54 -16.66
C ASP A 405 0.32 10.12 -18.04
N ILE A 406 -0.96 10.43 -18.27
CA ILE A 406 -1.42 11.14 -19.49
C ILE A 406 -0.72 12.50 -19.62
N THR A 407 -0.57 13.23 -18.51
CA THR A 407 0.08 14.55 -18.48
C THR A 407 1.59 14.44 -18.76
N ILE A 408 2.26 13.45 -18.19
CA ILE A 408 3.68 13.16 -18.41
C ILE A 408 3.92 12.73 -19.86
N ALA A 409 3.07 11.86 -20.43
CA ALA A 409 3.17 11.46 -21.82
C ALA A 409 2.99 12.65 -22.78
N SER A 410 2.02 13.52 -22.52
CA SER A 410 1.71 14.70 -23.34
C SER A 410 2.79 15.79 -23.25
N THR A 411 3.36 16.02 -22.07
CA THR A 411 4.48 16.96 -21.89
C THR A 411 5.77 16.40 -22.50
N LYS A 412 6.01 15.09 -22.39
CA LYS A 412 7.17 14.41 -23.01
C LYS A 412 7.11 14.44 -24.54
N SER A 413 5.95 14.22 -25.16
CA SER A 413 5.81 14.32 -26.63
C SER A 413 6.04 15.75 -27.11
N SER A 414 5.40 16.74 -26.48
CA SER A 414 5.62 18.17 -26.74
C SER A 414 7.10 18.58 -26.60
N SER A 415 7.78 18.12 -25.54
CA SER A 415 9.21 18.33 -25.31
C SER A 415 10.08 17.71 -26.41
N SER A 416 9.79 16.47 -26.83
CA SER A 416 10.51 15.82 -27.93
C SER A 416 10.32 16.55 -29.27
N ASP A 417 9.12 17.06 -29.55
CA ASP A 417 8.83 17.83 -30.75
C ASP A 417 9.42 19.25 -30.72
N MET A 418 9.65 19.81 -29.53
CA MET A 418 10.47 21.02 -29.37
C MET A 418 11.97 20.71 -29.59
N GLU A 419 12.48 19.61 -29.05
CA GLU A 419 13.88 19.19 -29.23
C GLU A 419 14.21 18.94 -30.72
N LYS A 420 13.31 18.28 -31.46
CA LYS A 420 13.43 18.10 -32.92
C LYS A 420 13.49 19.45 -33.66
N ARG A 421 12.62 20.40 -33.30
CA ARG A 421 12.59 21.75 -33.90
C ARG A 421 13.89 22.52 -33.61
N LEU A 422 14.40 22.45 -32.38
CA LEU A 422 15.67 23.07 -32.01
C LEU A 422 16.85 22.45 -32.77
N LYS A 423 16.91 21.12 -32.91
CA LYS A 423 17.95 20.45 -33.72
C LYS A 423 17.91 20.87 -35.19
N ALA A 424 16.71 20.97 -35.78
CA ALA A 424 16.54 21.43 -37.15
C ALA A 424 17.00 22.89 -37.35
N GLU A 425 16.68 23.80 -36.41
CA GLU A 425 17.13 25.20 -36.52
C GLU A 425 18.64 25.35 -36.25
N ILE A 426 19.24 24.52 -35.38
CA ILE A 426 20.70 24.45 -35.21
C ILE A 426 21.37 23.97 -36.50
N GLN A 427 20.92 22.86 -37.09
CA GLN A 427 21.49 22.35 -38.34
C GLN A 427 21.41 23.40 -39.46
N LYS A 428 20.27 24.09 -39.58
CA LYS A 428 20.06 25.18 -40.54
C LYS A 428 20.94 26.41 -40.26
N ALA A 429 21.32 26.66 -39.02
CA ALA A 429 22.29 27.70 -38.66
C ALA A 429 23.74 27.27 -38.99
N GLU A 430 24.08 26.00 -38.80
CA GLU A 430 25.36 25.41 -39.19
C GLU A 430 25.54 25.40 -40.71
N GLU A 431 24.52 25.01 -41.48
CA GLU A 431 24.49 25.08 -42.95
C GLU A 431 24.78 26.51 -43.44
N LYS A 432 24.13 27.52 -42.86
CA LYS A 432 24.39 28.94 -43.17
C LYS A 432 25.79 29.41 -42.79
N ASP A 433 26.36 28.95 -41.68
CA ASP A 433 27.74 29.27 -41.29
C ASP A 433 28.76 28.65 -42.27
N VAL A 434 28.47 27.46 -42.80
CA VAL A 434 29.27 26.84 -43.87
C VAL A 434 29.17 27.66 -45.17
N GLU A 435 27.97 28.04 -45.60
CA GLU A 435 27.76 28.94 -46.76
C GLU A 435 28.49 30.29 -46.58
N HIS A 436 28.43 30.88 -45.39
CA HIS A 436 29.16 32.12 -45.07
C HIS A 436 30.68 31.93 -45.11
N LYS A 437 31.22 30.79 -44.67
CA LYS A 437 32.64 30.46 -44.79
C LYS A 437 33.08 30.25 -46.23
N GLU A 438 32.25 29.60 -47.06
CA GLU A 438 32.54 29.42 -48.47
C GLU A 438 32.57 30.76 -49.21
N THR A 439 31.55 31.62 -49.02
CA THR A 439 31.51 32.95 -49.62
C THR A 439 32.66 33.86 -49.18
N LEU A 440 33.11 33.75 -47.91
CA LEU A 440 34.34 34.41 -47.45
C LEU A 440 35.60 33.89 -48.18
N GLY A 441 35.74 32.57 -48.35
CA GLY A 441 36.87 31.98 -49.09
C GLY A 441 36.89 32.34 -50.58
N GLN A 442 35.72 32.42 -51.22
CA GLN A 442 35.57 32.95 -52.59
C GLN A 442 35.99 34.43 -52.64
N LEU A 443 35.56 35.26 -51.67
CA LEU A 443 35.94 36.68 -51.58
C LEU A 443 37.44 36.89 -51.34
N GLU A 444 38.08 36.06 -50.51
CA GLU A 444 39.53 36.10 -50.31
C GLU A 444 40.30 35.71 -51.58
N SER A 445 39.80 34.72 -52.33
CA SER A 445 40.36 34.32 -53.63
C SER A 445 40.28 35.45 -54.65
N LEU A 446 39.13 36.12 -54.78
CA LEU A 446 38.94 37.29 -55.64
C LEU A 446 39.79 38.50 -55.20
N LYS A 447 40.05 38.68 -53.89
CA LYS A 447 40.99 39.69 -53.39
C LYS A 447 42.44 39.36 -53.74
N LEU A 448 42.82 38.08 -53.71
CA LEU A 448 44.16 37.63 -54.12
C LEU A 448 44.36 37.85 -55.63
N GLU A 449 43.36 37.51 -56.44
CA GLU A 449 43.38 37.77 -57.89
C GLU A 449 43.44 39.27 -58.21
N ASN A 450 42.61 40.10 -57.57
CA ASN A 450 42.69 41.56 -57.75
C ASN A 450 44.06 42.12 -57.35
N ARG A 451 44.71 41.59 -56.30
CA ARG A 451 46.07 41.98 -55.94
C ARG A 451 47.06 41.60 -57.05
N HIS A 452 47.00 40.36 -57.55
CA HIS A 452 47.85 39.90 -58.65
C HIS A 452 47.63 40.72 -59.93
N LEU A 453 46.38 41.02 -60.31
CA LEU A 453 46.06 41.89 -61.43
C LEU A 453 46.64 43.30 -61.23
N SER A 454 46.53 43.87 -60.02
CA SER A 454 47.12 45.17 -59.67
C SER A 454 48.66 45.14 -59.77
N GLU A 455 49.30 44.06 -59.32
CA GLU A 455 50.76 43.87 -59.46
C GLU A 455 51.19 43.73 -60.93
N MET A 456 50.39 43.07 -61.78
CA MET A 456 50.65 43.02 -63.23
C MET A 456 50.47 44.39 -63.89
N VAL A 457 49.42 45.14 -63.55
CA VAL A 457 49.19 46.49 -64.05
C VAL A 457 50.35 47.40 -63.66
N MET A 458 50.77 47.41 -62.40
CA MET A 458 51.92 48.18 -61.92
C MET A 458 53.22 47.80 -62.67
N LYS A 459 53.46 46.51 -62.95
CA LYS A 459 54.61 46.06 -63.77
C LYS A 459 54.53 46.56 -65.21
N LEU A 460 53.36 46.56 -65.82
CA LEU A 460 53.14 47.07 -67.18
C LEU A 460 53.26 48.60 -67.24
N GLU A 461 52.79 49.32 -66.21
CA GLU A 461 52.95 50.77 -66.09
C GLU A 461 54.42 51.17 -65.93
N LEU A 462 55.18 50.46 -65.09
CA LEU A 462 56.63 50.65 -64.95
C LEU A 462 57.35 50.37 -66.27
N GLY A 463 57.08 49.23 -66.93
CA GLY A 463 57.68 48.90 -68.22
C GLY A 463 57.29 49.88 -69.34
N LEU A 464 56.08 50.46 -69.30
CA LEU A 464 55.66 51.51 -70.22
C LEU A 464 56.36 52.85 -69.94
N HIS A 465 56.64 53.18 -68.67
CA HIS A 465 57.43 54.36 -68.32
C HIS A 465 58.88 54.21 -68.80
N GLU A 466 59.51 53.08 -68.48
CA GLU A 466 60.88 52.75 -68.87
C GLU A 466 61.04 52.73 -70.40
N ALA A 467 60.12 52.11 -71.13
CA ALA A 467 60.13 52.12 -72.60
C ALA A 467 59.89 53.52 -73.21
N LYS A 468 59.05 54.37 -72.59
CA LYS A 468 58.86 55.77 -73.02
C LYS A 468 60.09 56.62 -72.74
N GLU A 469 60.76 56.39 -71.62
CA GLU A 469 61.95 57.12 -71.19
C GLU A 469 63.14 56.78 -72.10
N ILE A 470 63.33 55.49 -72.43
CA ILE A 470 64.28 55.04 -73.45
C ILE A 470 63.94 55.65 -74.83
N SER A 471 62.69 55.56 -75.29
CA SER A 471 62.29 56.10 -76.60
C SER A 471 62.42 57.62 -76.70
N LEU A 472 62.27 58.34 -75.58
CA LEU A 472 62.48 59.78 -75.52
C LEU A 472 63.97 60.14 -75.56
N ALA A 473 64.80 59.40 -74.82
CA ALA A 473 66.25 59.56 -74.81
C ALA A 473 66.85 59.29 -76.21
N ASP A 474 66.47 58.17 -76.84
CA ASP A 474 66.88 57.83 -78.21
C ASP A 474 66.50 58.94 -79.20
N LEU A 475 65.28 59.49 -79.10
CA LEU A 475 64.85 60.59 -79.97
C LEU A 475 65.62 61.89 -79.72
N GLN A 476 65.96 62.18 -78.45
CA GLN A 476 66.79 63.33 -78.08
C GLN A 476 68.21 63.20 -78.63
N GLU A 477 68.82 62.02 -78.52
CA GLU A 477 70.17 61.74 -79.01
C GLU A 477 70.23 61.84 -80.54
N ASN A 478 69.26 61.24 -81.24
CA ASN A 478 69.10 61.39 -82.70
C ASN A 478 68.93 62.87 -83.13
N TYR A 479 68.18 63.67 -82.36
CA TYR A 479 68.00 65.10 -82.67
C TYR A 479 69.29 65.90 -82.45
N ILE A 480 70.05 65.60 -81.40
CA ILE A 480 71.37 66.19 -81.13
C ILE A 480 72.37 65.81 -82.22
N GLU A 481 72.39 64.56 -82.67
CA GLU A 481 73.29 64.09 -83.72
C GLU A 481 72.97 64.75 -85.08
N ALA A 482 71.68 64.85 -85.43
CA ALA A 482 71.23 65.58 -86.62
C ALA A 482 71.61 67.08 -86.55
N LEU A 483 71.47 67.71 -85.38
CA LEU A 483 71.87 69.11 -85.16
C LEU A 483 73.38 69.30 -85.33
N ASN A 484 74.20 68.40 -84.75
CA ASN A 484 75.65 68.42 -84.89
C ASN A 484 76.10 68.24 -86.35
N LYS A 485 75.42 67.38 -87.11
CA LYS A 485 75.68 67.21 -88.55
C LYS A 485 75.33 68.48 -89.35
N LEU A 486 74.21 69.12 -89.08
CA LEU A 486 73.85 70.41 -89.66
C LEU A 486 74.86 71.52 -89.32
N VAL A 487 75.39 71.53 -88.09
CA VAL A 487 76.44 72.47 -87.67
C VAL A 487 77.75 72.21 -88.41
N SER A 488 78.16 70.94 -88.60
CA SER A 488 79.39 70.62 -89.34
C SER A 488 79.26 70.90 -90.84
N GLU A 489 78.10 70.65 -91.45
CA GLU A 489 77.80 71.06 -92.83
C GLU A 489 77.81 72.60 -92.98
N ASN A 490 77.28 73.35 -92.01
CA ASN A 490 77.33 74.82 -92.03
C ASN A 490 78.77 75.35 -91.90
N GLN A 491 79.59 74.76 -91.03
CA GLN A 491 81.03 75.08 -90.92
C GLN A 491 81.78 74.77 -92.22
N GLN A 492 81.48 73.64 -92.88
CA GLN A 492 82.09 73.29 -94.17
C GLN A 492 81.66 74.28 -95.26
N LEU A 493 80.37 74.63 -95.35
CA LEU A 493 79.88 75.64 -96.30
C LEU A 493 80.49 77.02 -96.05
N GLN A 494 80.72 77.43 -94.80
CA GLN A 494 81.43 78.66 -94.48
C GLN A 494 82.89 78.62 -94.94
N LYS A 495 83.56 77.47 -94.82
CA LYS A 495 84.93 77.26 -95.31
C LYS A 495 84.99 77.35 -96.84
N ASP A 496 84.08 76.66 -97.53
CA ASP A 496 83.99 76.69 -99.00
C ASP A 496 83.64 78.10 -99.53
N LEU A 497 82.84 78.88 -98.77
CA LEU A 497 82.60 80.31 -99.04
C LEU A 497 83.87 81.16 -98.89
N MET A 498 84.77 80.81 -97.97
CA MET A 498 86.03 81.51 -97.75
C MET A 498 87.05 81.14 -98.85
N ASP A 499 87.11 79.87 -99.24
CA ASP A 499 87.96 79.37 -100.32
C ASP A 499 87.52 79.89 -101.71
N THR A 500 86.20 80.00 -101.97
CA THR A 500 85.70 80.65 -103.20
C THR A 500 85.95 82.16 -103.21
N ARG A 501 85.87 82.84 -102.06
CA ARG A 501 86.17 84.27 -101.94
C ARG A 501 87.65 84.58 -102.19
N THR A 502 88.56 83.76 -101.69
CA THR A 502 90.01 83.90 -101.96
C THR A 502 90.37 83.59 -103.42
N GLN A 503 89.76 82.56 -104.04
CA GLN A 503 89.87 82.31 -105.49
C GLN A 503 89.41 83.48 -106.36
N LEU A 504 88.31 84.15 -105.97
CA LEU A 504 87.78 85.32 -106.67
C LEU A 504 88.72 86.54 -106.54
N GLU A 505 89.34 86.72 -105.37
CA GLU A 505 90.28 87.81 -105.11
C GLU A 505 91.59 87.64 -105.91
N ILE A 506 92.12 86.41 -105.99
CA ILE A 506 93.26 86.04 -106.85
C ILE A 506 92.94 86.29 -108.34
N SER A 507 91.76 85.89 -108.79
CA SER A 507 91.30 86.15 -110.18
C SER A 507 91.16 87.65 -110.48
N THR A 508 90.74 88.44 -109.50
CA THR A 508 90.60 89.90 -109.63
C THR A 508 91.95 90.62 -109.66
N GLN A 509 92.99 90.07 -109.02
CA GLN A 509 94.32 90.68 -108.94
C GLN A 509 95.20 90.39 -110.18
N MET A 510 95.00 89.26 -110.86
CA MET A 510 95.74 88.90 -112.08
C MET A 510 95.35 89.72 -113.33
N CYS A 511 94.22 90.43 -113.32
CA CYS A 511 93.65 91.07 -114.52
C CYS A 511 94.02 92.56 -114.72
N LYS A 512 95.03 93.10 -114.00
CA LYS A 512 95.34 94.55 -113.97
C LYS A 512 96.63 95.00 -114.69
N LYS A 513 97.25 94.16 -115.53
CA LYS A 513 98.52 94.53 -116.20
C LYS A 513 98.65 94.09 -117.67
N ASN A 514 97.65 94.40 -118.50
CA ASN A 514 97.87 94.71 -119.93
C ASN A 514 96.75 95.59 -120.52
N ARG A 515 97.06 96.22 -121.66
CA ARG A 515 96.50 97.49 -122.15
C ARG A 515 95.16 97.44 -122.92
N ASP A 516 94.38 98.52 -122.70
CA ASP A 516 93.71 99.42 -123.65
C ASP A 516 92.62 98.94 -124.67
N ARG A 517 91.51 99.71 -124.64
CA ARG A 517 90.53 100.11 -125.70
C ARG A 517 89.13 99.45 -125.77
N ILE A 518 88.14 100.31 -125.42
CA ILE A 518 86.85 100.59 -126.12
C ILE A 518 85.81 99.44 -126.24
N PHE A 519 84.64 99.59 -125.58
CA PHE A 519 83.32 99.76 -126.25
C PHE A 519 82.19 100.12 -125.25
N LYS A 520 80.99 100.43 -125.78
CA LYS A 520 79.79 100.99 -125.11
C LYS A 520 78.65 99.92 -124.97
N PRO A 521 77.54 100.19 -124.26
CA PRO A 521 76.64 99.15 -123.68
C PRO A 521 75.45 98.73 -124.59
N ILE A 522 74.74 97.64 -124.23
CA ILE A 522 73.38 97.26 -124.71
C ILE A 522 72.63 96.34 -123.71
N HIS A 523 71.29 96.33 -123.81
CA HIS A 523 70.30 95.68 -122.93
C HIS A 523 69.95 94.20 -123.25
N SER A 524 69.40 93.50 -122.25
CA SER A 524 68.11 92.75 -122.30
C SER A 524 67.68 92.41 -120.85
N ARG A 525 66.46 91.97 -120.49
CA ARG A 525 65.04 92.29 -120.75
C ARG A 525 64.22 91.15 -120.05
N VAL A 526 63.66 91.43 -118.86
CA VAL A 526 62.27 91.18 -118.38
C VAL A 526 61.44 90.11 -119.13
N PRO A 527 60.69 89.16 -118.50
CA PRO A 527 59.59 89.37 -117.49
C PRO A 527 59.59 88.43 -116.24
N GLU A 528 59.06 88.82 -115.07
CA GLU A 528 57.65 88.98 -114.58
C GLU A 528 56.81 87.69 -114.39
N PHE A 529 56.24 87.51 -113.18
CA PHE A 529 54.89 87.02 -112.77
C PHE A 529 54.94 86.81 -111.22
N LYS A 530 54.18 87.47 -110.32
CA LYS A 530 52.72 87.39 -110.01
C LYS A 530 52.25 85.92 -109.86
N ASN A 531 51.46 85.41 -108.91
CA ASN A 531 50.62 85.88 -107.78
C ASN A 531 50.40 84.64 -106.85
N MET A 532 49.76 84.60 -105.65
CA MET A 532 49.02 85.56 -104.80
C MET A 532 48.95 85.05 -103.33
N GLU A 533 48.38 85.83 -102.42
CA GLU A 533 47.93 85.43 -101.06
C GLU A 533 46.46 84.95 -101.08
N PHE A 534 46.04 83.95 -100.29
CA PHE A 534 44.66 83.77 -99.72
C PHE A 534 44.49 82.48 -98.87
N LYS A 535 43.73 82.57 -97.76
CA LYS A 535 43.01 81.45 -97.06
C LYS A 535 41.71 81.13 -97.86
N PRO A 536 40.99 79.96 -97.75
CA PRO A 536 40.51 79.37 -96.47
C PRO A 536 40.12 77.84 -96.42
N ALA A 537 39.65 77.43 -95.22
CA ALA A 537 38.65 76.42 -94.80
C ALA A 537 38.19 75.16 -95.62
N HIS A 538 37.99 74.08 -94.84
CA HIS A 538 36.92 73.03 -94.91
C HIS A 538 36.97 71.87 -95.95
N GLY A 539 36.77 70.63 -95.48
CA GLY A 539 35.83 69.67 -96.12
C GLY A 539 36.33 68.30 -96.66
N GLN A 540 36.11 67.23 -95.87
CA GLN A 540 35.64 65.86 -96.25
C GLN A 540 36.28 64.93 -97.33
N HIS A 541 36.23 63.62 -96.99
CA HIS A 541 36.18 62.39 -97.84
C HIS A 541 37.41 62.04 -98.73
N ARG A 542 38.15 60.93 -98.52
CA ARG A 542 37.85 59.46 -98.64
C ARG A 542 37.86 58.93 -100.08
N HIS A 543 38.72 57.94 -100.36
CA HIS A 543 38.37 56.54 -100.74
C HIS A 543 39.66 55.73 -101.05
N ASP A 544 39.86 54.58 -100.38
CA ASP A 544 39.93 53.19 -100.92
C ASP A 544 41.32 52.74 -101.43
N GLY A 545 41.67 51.45 -101.41
CA GLY A 545 40.92 50.25 -100.96
C GLY A 545 41.63 48.93 -101.35
N MET A 546 40.93 47.79 -101.19
CA MET A 546 41.34 46.36 -101.35
C MET A 546 41.81 45.70 -100.03
N LYS A 547 41.01 44.92 -99.27
CA LYS A 547 40.07 43.78 -99.52
C LYS A 547 40.75 42.39 -99.52
N THR A 548 40.32 41.55 -98.56
CA THR A 548 40.04 40.11 -98.76
C THR A 548 38.79 39.74 -97.96
N GLU A 549 37.89 38.97 -98.56
CA GLU A 549 36.52 38.66 -98.12
C GLU A 549 36.27 37.14 -98.31
N HIS A 550 35.34 36.40 -97.67
CA HIS A 550 34.23 36.72 -96.75
C HIS A 550 33.71 35.41 -96.08
N TYR A 551 33.15 35.40 -94.85
CA TYR A 551 32.06 34.47 -94.47
C TYR A 551 31.11 35.03 -93.39
N LYS A 552 29.80 34.98 -93.68
CA LYS A 552 28.65 35.39 -92.82
C LYS A 552 28.10 34.15 -92.06
N ALA A 553 27.09 34.18 -91.18
CA ALA A 553 26.06 35.15 -90.74
C ALA A 553 25.65 34.78 -89.28
N GLY A 554 24.79 35.48 -88.53
CA GLY A 554 24.02 36.71 -88.72
C GLY A 554 23.05 36.87 -87.53
N LEU A 555 22.85 38.10 -87.04
CA LEU A 555 21.89 38.41 -85.97
C LEU A 555 20.48 38.62 -86.55
N HIS A 556 19.42 38.40 -85.75
CA HIS A 556 18.29 39.34 -85.55
C HIS A 556 17.24 38.78 -84.57
N SER A 557 16.65 39.65 -83.75
CA SER A 557 15.31 39.49 -83.17
C SER A 557 14.32 40.31 -84.03
N PRO A 558 13.05 39.88 -84.21
CA PRO A 558 11.98 40.57 -83.49
C PRO A 558 10.69 39.77 -83.15
N ARG A 559 10.12 40.09 -81.98
CA ARG A 559 8.68 40.26 -81.64
C ARG A 559 7.59 39.89 -82.68
N GLY A 560 6.63 39.00 -82.32
CA GLY A 560 5.24 39.10 -82.83
C GLY A 560 4.29 37.87 -82.79
N ARG A 561 3.36 37.84 -81.81
CA ARG A 561 1.99 37.24 -81.77
C ARG A 561 1.73 35.74 -82.12
N ALA A 562 1.04 35.07 -81.17
CA ALA A 562 -0.22 34.28 -81.30
C ALA A 562 -0.27 33.04 -82.25
N SER A 563 -0.96 31.92 -81.98
CA SER A 563 -1.80 31.42 -80.87
C SER A 563 -2.27 29.98 -81.25
N ASP A 564 -2.78 29.05 -80.42
CA ASP A 564 -2.89 28.85 -78.96
C ASP A 564 -3.24 27.35 -78.71
N SER A 565 -3.03 26.78 -77.51
CA SER A 565 -3.64 25.49 -77.10
C SER A 565 -3.73 25.28 -75.58
N VAL A 566 -4.94 25.46 -75.04
CA VAL A 566 -5.64 24.73 -73.96
C VAL A 566 -4.83 24.15 -72.77
N GLY A 567 -5.14 24.60 -71.55
CA GLY A 567 -4.71 24.01 -70.25
C GLY A 567 -5.66 22.91 -69.73
N PRO A 568 -5.94 22.75 -68.40
CA PRO A 568 -5.69 23.70 -67.30
C PRO A 568 -5.19 23.13 -65.94
N THR A 569 -4.83 24.06 -65.03
CA THR A 569 -4.88 24.01 -63.54
C THR A 569 -4.17 22.91 -62.75
N ALA A 570 -3.20 23.34 -61.92
CA ALA A 570 -3.37 23.37 -60.46
C ALA A 570 -2.39 24.37 -59.79
N THR A 571 -2.78 24.89 -58.63
CA THR A 571 -2.11 25.97 -57.88
C THR A 571 -1.18 25.43 -56.79
N GLY A 572 -0.02 26.05 -56.54
CA GLY A 572 0.63 25.97 -55.22
C GLY A 572 2.14 26.20 -55.15
N LEU A 573 2.55 26.82 -54.03
CA LEU A 573 3.88 26.83 -53.38
C LEU A 573 4.94 27.91 -53.77
N SER A 574 5.10 28.86 -52.83
CA SER A 574 6.33 29.15 -52.06
C SER A 574 7.47 30.02 -52.61
N SER A 575 7.92 30.95 -51.73
CA SER A 575 9.27 31.55 -51.64
C SER A 575 9.63 32.61 -52.73
N PRO A 576 10.54 33.59 -52.50
CA PRO A 576 11.84 33.46 -51.83
C PRO A 576 12.28 34.65 -50.91
N SER A 577 13.59 34.85 -50.78
CA SER A 577 14.31 35.38 -49.61
C SER A 577 15.22 36.61 -49.86
N HIS A 578 15.64 37.24 -48.75
CA HIS A 578 16.89 38.01 -48.50
C HIS A 578 17.21 39.34 -49.20
N GLU A 579 17.65 40.33 -48.39
CA GLU A 579 18.71 41.30 -48.72
C GLU A 579 19.58 41.71 -47.49
N ILE A 580 20.92 41.64 -47.66
CA ILE A 580 21.98 42.64 -47.31
C ILE A 580 22.40 42.94 -45.82
N SER A 581 23.59 42.41 -45.42
CA SER A 581 24.85 43.12 -44.97
C SER A 581 24.91 44.07 -43.73
N PRO A 582 26.09 44.54 -43.21
CA PRO A 582 27.43 43.93 -43.00
C PRO A 582 28.17 44.23 -41.65
N CYS A 583 29.29 43.51 -41.41
CA CYS A 583 30.54 43.93 -40.71
C CYS A 583 30.66 43.98 -39.15
N CYS A 584 31.92 44.07 -38.68
CA CYS A 584 32.45 43.43 -37.45
C CYS A 584 33.57 44.25 -36.75
N SER A 585 34.05 43.76 -35.58
CA SER A 585 35.18 44.21 -34.70
C SER A 585 34.75 45.07 -33.48
N THR A 586 35.31 44.97 -32.26
CA THR A 586 36.72 44.76 -31.83
C THR A 586 36.91 44.28 -30.36
N ILE A 587 37.98 43.49 -30.12
CA ILE A 587 38.98 43.53 -29.00
C ILE A 587 38.58 43.19 -27.52
N SER A 588 38.90 41.95 -27.12
CA SER A 588 39.78 41.44 -26.02
C SER A 588 40.08 42.17 -24.67
N LEU A 589 39.88 41.38 -23.58
CA LEU A 589 40.71 41.22 -22.35
C LEU A 589 40.77 42.35 -21.28
N PRO A 590 41.18 42.07 -20.00
CA PRO A 590 41.75 40.83 -19.43
C PRO A 590 41.07 40.24 -18.17
N SER A 591 41.51 39.02 -17.82
CA SER A 591 41.21 38.28 -16.58
C SER A 591 42.00 38.80 -15.36
N ASN A 592 41.42 38.64 -14.15
CA ASN A 592 42.17 38.35 -12.92
C ASN A 592 41.25 37.74 -11.83
N PHE A 593 41.53 36.51 -11.41
CA PHE A 593 40.95 35.87 -10.22
C PHE A 593 41.99 35.84 -9.09
N LEU A 594 41.59 36.15 -7.85
CA LEU A 594 42.42 35.89 -6.67
C LEU A 594 41.55 35.62 -5.41
N CYS A 595 41.91 34.58 -4.65
CA CYS A 595 41.61 34.41 -3.21
C CYS A 595 40.13 34.19 -2.79
N LYS A 596 39.80 33.52 -1.67
CA LYS A 596 40.55 32.62 -0.77
C LYS A 596 39.57 31.66 -0.05
N THR A 597 40.08 30.87 0.90
CA THR A 597 39.51 29.63 1.46
C THR A 597 38.75 29.76 2.79
N HIS A 598 38.05 28.67 3.16
CA HIS A 598 37.58 28.23 4.49
C HIS A 598 36.24 28.78 5.06
N SER A 599 35.33 27.88 5.46
CA SER A 599 35.07 27.50 6.88
C SER A 599 33.92 26.48 7.01
N VAL A 600 33.64 25.99 8.24
CA VAL A 600 32.84 24.78 8.54
C VAL A 600 31.92 25.02 9.77
N THR A 601 30.82 24.24 9.89
CA THR A 601 30.12 23.79 11.14
C THR A 601 28.87 24.55 11.66
N SER A 602 28.05 23.79 12.44
CA SER A 602 26.78 24.08 13.19
C SER A 602 25.48 23.89 12.39
N VAL A 603 24.48 23.06 12.74
CA VAL A 603 24.02 22.31 13.96
C VAL A 603 23.17 23.13 14.96
N LEU A 604 22.08 22.49 15.43
CA LEU A 604 20.95 22.94 16.29
C LEU A 604 19.88 23.82 15.56
N ASP A 605 18.58 23.75 15.88
CA ASP A 605 17.89 23.09 17.01
C ASP A 605 16.47 22.56 16.68
N THR A 606 15.80 22.05 17.71
CA THR A 606 14.56 21.24 17.76
C THR A 606 13.40 22.05 18.37
N ASN A 607 12.15 21.86 17.91
CA ASN A 607 10.92 21.63 18.74
C ASN A 607 9.56 22.04 18.10
N GLU A 608 8.67 21.04 18.01
CA GLU A 608 7.29 20.97 18.56
C GLU A 608 6.13 21.94 18.18
N THR A 609 4.92 21.34 18.23
CA THR A 609 3.54 21.89 18.30
C THR A 609 2.77 22.47 17.09
N ASN A 610 1.83 21.63 16.61
CA ASN A 610 0.36 21.84 16.51
C ASN A 610 -0.32 22.76 15.44
N PHE A 611 -1.19 22.08 14.66
CA PHE A 611 -2.52 22.47 14.14
C PHE A 611 -2.78 23.88 13.56
N SER A 612 -3.18 23.93 12.28
CA SER A 612 -4.61 24.08 11.89
C SER A 612 -4.84 24.01 10.37
N ASP A 613 -6.04 23.59 9.96
CA ASP A 613 -6.57 23.76 8.61
C ASP A 613 -6.73 25.24 8.22
N SER A 614 -6.51 25.55 6.94
CA SER A 614 -7.54 26.24 6.13
C SER A 614 -7.16 26.30 4.65
N VAL A 615 -8.17 26.10 3.80
CA VAL A 615 -8.12 26.33 2.35
C VAL A 615 -7.93 27.83 2.08
N SER A 616 -7.03 28.19 1.18
CA SER A 616 -7.06 29.48 0.47
C SER A 616 -6.41 29.40 -0.89
N GLU A 617 -7.25 29.60 -1.90
CA GLU A 617 -6.92 29.70 -3.31
C GLU A 617 -6.50 31.14 -3.61
N SER A 618 -5.26 31.37 -4.09
CA SER A 618 -4.88 32.68 -4.64
C SER A 618 -3.84 32.56 -5.75
N ILE A 619 -4.31 32.82 -6.96
CA ILE A 619 -3.50 33.00 -8.16
C ILE A 619 -2.66 34.27 -7.99
N ASN A 620 -1.35 34.20 -8.26
CA ASN A 620 -0.66 35.33 -8.89
C ASN A 620 0.63 34.89 -9.58
N ASP A 621 0.74 35.21 -10.87
CA ASP A 621 1.94 35.01 -11.66
C ASP A 621 2.97 36.10 -11.35
N GLN A 622 4.23 35.71 -11.16
CA GLN A 622 5.37 36.61 -11.34
C GLN A 622 6.57 35.77 -11.80
N GLU A 623 6.69 35.57 -13.11
CA GLU A 623 7.90 35.00 -13.70
C GLU A 623 9.08 35.95 -13.50
N ASP A 624 10.16 35.47 -12.89
CA ASP A 624 11.47 36.10 -12.97
C ASP A 624 12.43 35.17 -13.72
N PHE A 625 12.95 35.66 -14.85
CA PHE A 625 13.77 34.91 -15.79
C PHE A 625 15.17 34.63 -15.20
N VAL A 626 15.41 33.41 -14.70
CA VAL A 626 16.77 32.87 -14.58
C VAL A 626 17.08 32.00 -15.79
N SER A 627 17.67 32.64 -16.80
CA SER A 627 18.23 31.94 -17.97
C SER A 627 19.29 30.92 -17.53
N SER A 628 19.10 29.66 -17.92
CA SER A 628 20.10 28.59 -17.77
C SER A 628 20.18 27.78 -19.06
N CYS A 629 21.08 28.21 -19.95
CA CYS A 629 21.45 27.44 -21.14
C CYS A 629 22.28 26.18 -20.75
N PRO A 630 22.36 25.17 -21.63
CA PRO A 630 22.32 23.78 -21.20
C PRO A 630 23.68 23.16 -20.94
N LEU A 631 23.77 22.31 -19.91
CA LEU A 631 24.87 21.36 -19.74
C LEU A 631 24.33 19.96 -19.40
N ALA A 632 24.63 19.01 -20.30
CA ALA A 632 24.61 17.56 -20.15
C ALA A 632 23.44 16.93 -19.38
N LEU A 633 22.56 16.24 -20.12
CA LEU A 633 21.57 15.30 -19.57
C LEU A 633 22.21 14.37 -18.53
N SER A 634 21.72 14.45 -17.29
CA SER A 634 22.26 13.70 -16.16
C SER A 634 22.03 12.18 -16.31
N PRO A 635 22.96 11.31 -15.86
CA PRO A 635 22.82 9.85 -16.01
C PRO A 635 21.55 9.24 -15.40
N LEU A 636 20.89 9.95 -14.48
CA LEU A 636 19.67 9.50 -13.81
C LEU A 636 18.53 9.21 -14.80
N GLY A 637 18.40 9.95 -15.90
CA GLY A 637 17.34 9.71 -16.89
C GLY A 637 17.44 8.32 -17.51
N SER A 638 18.66 7.86 -17.81
CA SER A 638 18.93 6.52 -18.35
C SER A 638 18.85 5.40 -17.31
N ILE A 639 18.92 5.72 -16.02
CA ILE A 639 18.72 4.76 -14.93
C ILE A 639 17.22 4.58 -14.66
N ALA A 640 16.47 5.68 -14.61
CA ALA A 640 15.02 5.66 -14.41
C ALA A 640 14.28 4.92 -15.54
N THR A 641 14.67 5.11 -16.80
CA THR A 641 14.07 4.35 -17.93
C THR A 641 14.36 2.87 -17.85
N ARG A 642 15.60 2.47 -17.54
CA ARG A 642 15.96 1.05 -17.40
C ARG A 642 15.28 0.39 -16.21
N PHE A 643 15.12 1.10 -15.10
CA PHE A 643 14.38 0.60 -13.94
C PHE A 643 12.89 0.41 -14.27
N LEU A 644 12.28 1.33 -15.04
CA LEU A 644 10.91 1.17 -15.52
C LEU A 644 10.77 -0.04 -16.47
N GLU A 645 11.68 -0.22 -17.43
CA GLU A 645 11.69 -1.39 -18.32
C GLU A 645 11.88 -2.72 -17.55
N GLU A 646 12.76 -2.74 -16.55
CA GLU A 646 13.02 -3.92 -15.71
C GLU A 646 11.84 -4.25 -14.78
N GLU A 647 11.18 -3.23 -14.20
CA GLU A 647 10.01 -3.41 -13.35
C GLU A 647 8.74 -3.74 -14.18
N GLU A 648 8.62 -3.25 -15.41
CA GLU A 648 7.58 -3.68 -16.35
C GLU A 648 7.75 -5.17 -16.73
N LEU A 649 8.98 -5.59 -17.04
CA LEU A 649 9.30 -7.01 -17.30
C LEU A 649 9.02 -7.89 -16.08
N ARG A 650 9.35 -7.40 -14.88
CA ARG A 650 9.10 -8.08 -13.61
C ARG A 650 7.62 -8.18 -13.29
N SER A 651 6.85 -7.12 -13.53
CA SER A 651 5.40 -7.10 -13.39
C SER A 651 4.75 -8.13 -14.32
N HIS A 652 5.20 -8.20 -15.59
CA HIS A 652 4.72 -9.20 -16.54
C HIS A 652 4.99 -10.64 -16.05
N HIS A 653 6.21 -10.92 -15.57
CA HIS A 653 6.56 -12.24 -15.03
C HIS A 653 5.75 -12.61 -13.77
N ILE A 654 5.44 -11.64 -12.90
CA ILE A 654 4.57 -11.85 -11.73
C ILE A 654 3.14 -12.16 -12.19
N LEU A 655 2.63 -11.44 -13.20
CA LEU A 655 1.31 -11.67 -13.77
C LEU A 655 1.19 -13.09 -14.36
N GLU A 656 2.13 -13.50 -15.22
CA GLU A 656 2.19 -14.85 -15.79
C GLU A 656 2.19 -15.95 -14.71
N ARG A 657 2.93 -15.75 -13.61
CA ARG A 657 2.97 -16.70 -12.50
C ARG A 657 1.67 -16.73 -11.69
N LEU A 658 0.99 -15.59 -11.52
CA LEU A 658 -0.32 -15.53 -10.89
C LEU A 658 -1.38 -16.22 -11.75
N ASP A 659 -1.41 -15.95 -13.05
CA ASP A 659 -2.34 -16.59 -13.99
C ASP A 659 -2.12 -18.11 -14.04
N ALA A 660 -0.87 -18.57 -14.12
CA ALA A 660 -0.53 -19.99 -14.06
C ALA A 660 -1.00 -20.66 -12.75
N HIS A 661 -0.85 -19.97 -11.61
CA HIS A 661 -1.32 -20.46 -10.31
C HIS A 661 -2.86 -20.46 -10.20
N ILE A 662 -3.53 -19.46 -10.77
CA ILE A 662 -5.00 -19.39 -10.85
C ILE A 662 -5.55 -20.53 -11.71
N GLU A 663 -4.92 -20.85 -12.84
CA GLU A 663 -5.31 -21.98 -13.69
C GLU A 663 -5.04 -23.34 -13.04
N GLU A 664 -3.96 -23.49 -12.26
CA GLU A 664 -3.73 -24.69 -11.45
C GLU A 664 -4.82 -24.84 -10.36
N LEU A 665 -5.12 -23.77 -9.62
CA LEU A 665 -6.14 -23.76 -8.58
C LEU A 665 -7.55 -24.06 -9.14
N LYS A 666 -7.87 -23.53 -10.32
CA LYS A 666 -9.10 -23.90 -11.06
C LYS A 666 -9.13 -25.38 -11.39
N ARG A 667 -8.01 -25.95 -11.87
CA ARG A 667 -7.89 -27.37 -12.23
C ARG A 667 -8.02 -28.29 -11.02
N GLU A 668 -7.41 -27.94 -9.88
CA GLU A 668 -7.56 -28.67 -8.62
C GLU A 668 -8.98 -28.56 -8.06
N SER A 669 -9.59 -27.38 -8.10
CA SER A 669 -10.99 -27.17 -7.71
C SER A 669 -11.94 -28.00 -8.59
N GLU A 670 -11.76 -28.00 -9.91
CA GLU A 670 -12.56 -28.80 -10.84
C GLU A 670 -12.36 -30.31 -10.60
N LYS A 671 -11.13 -30.76 -10.33
CA LYS A 671 -10.80 -32.15 -9.96
C LYS A 671 -11.48 -32.56 -8.66
N THR A 672 -11.49 -31.69 -7.66
CA THR A 672 -12.14 -31.90 -6.36
C THR A 672 -13.66 -31.98 -6.53
N VAL A 673 -14.25 -31.05 -7.28
CA VAL A 673 -15.68 -31.08 -7.62
C VAL A 673 -16.04 -32.36 -8.38
N LYS A 674 -15.23 -32.79 -9.36
CA LYS A 674 -15.41 -34.06 -10.08
C LYS A 674 -15.34 -35.27 -9.14
N GLN A 675 -14.41 -35.31 -8.18
CA GLN A 675 -14.33 -36.38 -7.18
C GLN A 675 -15.61 -36.46 -6.33
N PHE A 676 -16.10 -35.34 -5.79
CA PHE A 676 -17.34 -35.33 -5.00
C PHE A 676 -18.61 -35.56 -5.84
N THR A 677 -18.59 -35.21 -7.13
CA THR A 677 -19.72 -35.48 -8.04
C THR A 677 -19.77 -36.95 -8.50
N ALA A 678 -18.62 -37.63 -8.57
CA ALA A 678 -18.53 -39.07 -8.87
C ALA A 678 -18.75 -39.98 -7.64
N LEU A 679 -18.97 -39.39 -6.46
CA LEU A 679 -19.34 -40.06 -5.20
C LEU A 679 -20.86 -40.02 -4.94
N LYS A 680 -21.66 -39.70 -5.97
CA LYS A 680 -23.12 -39.81 -6.03
C LYS A 680 -23.54 -40.75 -7.15
#